data_AF-A0A848ZGU9-F1
#
_entry.id   AF-A0A848ZGU9-F1
#
_cell.length_a   1.000
_cell.length_b   1.000
_cell.length_c   1.000
_cell.angle_alpha   90.00
_cell.angle_beta   90.00
_cell.angle_gamma   90.00
#
_symmetry.space_group_name_H-M   'P 1'
#
loop_
_entity.id
_entity.type
_entity.pdbx_description
1 polymer ?
#
loop_
_entity_poly.entity_id
_entity_poly.type
_entity_poly.pdbx_seq_one_letter_code
_entity_poly.pdbx_strand_id
1 'polypeptide(L)'
;MDYKKIQITADEAVTIAQENFNVQGSAKKLPGEIDFNFKISGTNGEAYILKISRPDENKEYLDFQQQLLQYVAINAKGIGSPLIIPDTEGNIISQFQDRSGQTRLVRLLSWIGGRVWSDVNPQLEDLRYGLGAYCGQLTQALQGFHHPMADRRLDWDIAQASWTLDHLQLFNGGQKEIISFFQQKFIQAQPQYSDLRKAVVHNDANDNNIIVSQDLIHPSVVSVIDFGDAVYTQIINDVAIACAYAIMGHNDPLEAALPIVNGYHKVFPLQERELEYLYLAIAMRLVISVTKSAINKKEEPDNSYLLISEKPAWELLLKWKDINADFAHYSFRAACGFTAHPAEEKFKLWSQSRAISLEKLFPSIRHNEVHRLDLSVSSSWLGHEKDFNDLDFFQYKLNALQAEHPSKLLAGGYLEPRPIYTTSSYDKIGNKGRESRSIHLGIDFWLPAATPVHALFDGEVVTAVNDAGDKEYGGLVILRHREEGLEFYTLYGHLSVDTATRHTLGAHINSGDVIGELGDWPGNGNWVPHLHFQLMLSMLDYKTDFPGVGYFNQLKVWKSLCPDPNLLFKVQGLSGKHGASNEEVIAFRKQHLGKGLSLQYKVPIKMVRGAGQYLMDQHGRKYLDTVNNVAHVGHEHAAVVKAGQQQMALINTNSRYLHENINALAKELLETLPPQLSVFHFVNSGSEAN
;
A
#
# COMPACT_ATOMS: atom_id res chain seq x y z
N MET A 1 -39.18 -22.36 6.64
CA MET A 1 -39.35 -23.34 7.74
C MET A 1 -38.75 -22.73 9.01
N ASP A 2 -39.30 -23.02 10.18
CA ASP A 2 -38.72 -22.55 11.45
C ASP A 2 -37.35 -23.21 11.66
N TYR A 3 -36.27 -22.42 11.60
CA TYR A 3 -34.89 -22.88 11.73
C TYR A 3 -34.67 -23.71 13.00
N LYS A 4 -35.40 -23.42 14.09
CA LYS A 4 -35.30 -24.17 15.35
C LYS A 4 -35.79 -25.61 15.25
N LYS A 5 -36.70 -25.91 14.31
CA LYS A 5 -37.30 -27.25 14.17
C LYS A 5 -36.42 -28.22 13.38
N ILE A 6 -35.62 -27.71 12.45
CA ILE A 6 -34.79 -28.50 11.52
C ILE A 6 -33.35 -28.74 12.01
N GLN A 7 -32.98 -28.23 13.18
CA GLN A 7 -31.61 -28.36 13.71
C GLN A 7 -31.24 -29.79 14.05
N ILE A 8 -30.02 -30.17 13.65
CA ILE A 8 -29.37 -31.41 14.10
C ILE A 8 -28.59 -31.14 15.40
N THR A 9 -28.65 -32.07 16.34
CA THR A 9 -27.90 -32.03 17.60
C THR A 9 -26.52 -32.68 17.44
N ALA A 10 -25.61 -32.43 18.39
CA ALA A 10 -24.29 -33.06 18.36
C ALA A 10 -24.40 -34.60 18.50
N ASP A 11 -25.32 -35.10 19.31
CA ASP A 11 -25.53 -36.54 19.50
C ASP A 11 -26.06 -37.19 18.21
N GLU A 12 -27.03 -36.56 17.54
CA GLU A 12 -27.51 -37.00 16.22
C GLU A 12 -26.36 -37.03 15.20
N ALA A 13 -25.48 -36.03 15.21
CA ALA A 13 -24.31 -35.99 14.32
C ALA A 13 -23.32 -37.14 14.59
N VAL A 14 -23.12 -37.54 15.86
CA VAL A 14 -22.29 -38.71 16.20
C VAL A 14 -22.93 -39.99 15.67
N THR A 15 -24.24 -40.16 15.86
CA THR A 15 -24.97 -41.32 15.33
C THR A 15 -24.85 -41.42 13.81
N ILE A 16 -25.06 -40.31 13.08
CA ILE A 16 -24.94 -40.26 11.62
C ILE A 16 -23.50 -40.60 11.17
N ALA A 17 -22.48 -40.03 11.81
CA ALA A 17 -21.09 -40.34 11.49
C ALA A 17 -20.77 -41.83 11.69
N GLN A 18 -21.32 -42.45 12.75
CA GLN A 18 -21.11 -43.87 13.03
C GLN A 18 -21.86 -44.78 12.06
N GLU A 19 -23.14 -44.51 11.80
CA GLU A 19 -24.00 -45.38 10.99
C GLU A 19 -23.63 -45.33 9.52
N ASN A 20 -23.36 -44.13 8.97
CA ASN A 20 -23.06 -43.99 7.55
C ASN A 20 -21.58 -44.24 7.24
N PHE A 21 -20.65 -43.76 8.09
CA PHE A 21 -19.21 -43.73 7.77
C PHE A 21 -18.34 -44.60 8.69
N ASN A 22 -18.93 -45.29 9.67
CA ASN A 22 -18.20 -46.07 10.69
C ASN A 22 -17.16 -45.24 11.47
N VAL A 23 -17.45 -43.96 11.71
CA VAL A 23 -16.59 -43.05 12.48
C VAL A 23 -17.14 -42.86 13.90
N GLN A 24 -16.45 -43.43 14.88
CA GLN A 24 -16.74 -43.25 16.30
C GLN A 24 -16.02 -42.03 16.86
N GLY A 25 -16.69 -41.20 17.66
CA GLY A 25 -16.08 -40.00 18.21
C GLY A 25 -17.02 -39.11 19.00
N SER A 26 -16.62 -37.85 19.15
CA SER A 26 -17.47 -36.77 19.68
C SER A 26 -17.70 -35.69 18.64
N ALA A 27 -18.88 -35.08 18.64
CA ALA A 27 -19.24 -34.00 17.73
C ALA A 27 -19.21 -32.63 18.42
N LYS A 28 -18.65 -31.63 17.74
CA LYS A 28 -18.78 -30.22 18.10
C LYS A 28 -19.44 -29.47 16.95
N LYS A 29 -20.56 -28.80 17.23
CA LYS A 29 -21.24 -27.95 16.25
C LYS A 29 -20.31 -26.81 15.80
N LEU A 30 -20.28 -26.56 14.50
CA LEU A 30 -19.56 -25.46 13.87
C LEU A 30 -20.56 -24.45 13.29
N PRO A 31 -20.14 -23.19 13.08
CA PRO A 31 -20.94 -22.23 12.31
C PRO A 31 -21.19 -22.70 10.87
N GLY A 32 -22.27 -22.22 10.26
CA GLY A 32 -22.64 -22.50 8.88
C GLY A 32 -23.86 -21.67 8.45
N GLU A 33 -23.90 -21.29 7.18
CA GLU A 33 -25.02 -20.52 6.60
C GLU A 33 -26.17 -21.45 6.17
N ILE A 34 -25.87 -22.44 5.32
CA ILE A 34 -26.86 -23.36 4.76
C ILE A 34 -26.84 -24.71 5.49
N ASP A 35 -25.71 -25.40 5.44
CA ASP A 35 -25.52 -26.73 6.03
C ASP A 35 -25.34 -26.68 7.56
N PHE A 36 -25.73 -27.77 8.22
CA PHE A 36 -25.36 -28.04 9.60
C PHE A 36 -23.99 -28.71 9.65
N ASN A 37 -22.98 -27.96 10.08
CA ASN A 37 -21.58 -28.39 10.14
C ASN A 37 -21.21 -28.90 11.53
N PHE A 38 -20.54 -30.05 11.60
CA PHE A 38 -20.02 -30.63 12.84
C PHE A 38 -18.57 -31.07 12.67
N LYS A 39 -17.70 -30.70 13.60
CA LYS A 39 -16.40 -31.35 13.76
C LYS A 39 -16.59 -32.67 14.48
N ILE A 40 -16.27 -33.79 13.84
CA ILE A 40 -16.23 -35.11 14.47
C ILE A 40 -14.78 -35.39 14.88
N SER A 41 -14.53 -35.54 16.17
CA SER A 41 -13.21 -35.93 16.70
C SER A 41 -13.22 -37.43 16.90
N GLY A 42 -12.57 -38.16 16.00
CA GLY A 42 -12.54 -39.61 15.96
C GLY A 42 -11.74 -40.22 17.11
N THR A 43 -12.15 -41.40 17.57
CA THR A 43 -11.41 -42.17 18.59
C THR A 43 -10.06 -42.68 18.06
N ASN A 44 -9.89 -42.72 16.74
CA ASN A 44 -8.63 -43.06 16.06
C ASN A 44 -7.59 -41.91 16.07
N GLY A 45 -7.93 -40.74 16.64
CA GLY A 45 -7.06 -39.56 16.67
C GLY A 45 -7.18 -38.64 15.46
N GLU A 46 -7.96 -39.03 14.44
CA GLU A 46 -8.27 -38.18 13.29
C GLU A 46 -9.49 -37.31 13.57
N ALA A 47 -9.67 -36.27 12.76
CA ALA A 47 -10.84 -35.43 12.83
C ALA A 47 -11.47 -35.27 11.44
N TYR A 48 -12.77 -34.99 11.44
CA TYR A 48 -13.56 -34.86 10.24
C TYR A 48 -14.51 -33.66 10.35
N ILE A 49 -15.01 -33.20 9.21
CA ILE A 49 -16.16 -32.32 9.13
C ILE A 49 -17.33 -33.09 8.52
N LEU A 50 -18.38 -33.27 9.32
CA LEU A 50 -19.65 -33.81 8.89
C LEU A 50 -20.55 -32.65 8.47
N LYS A 51 -20.95 -32.63 7.20
CA LYS A 51 -21.89 -31.65 6.65
C LYS A 51 -23.22 -32.32 6.40
N ILE A 52 -24.29 -31.76 6.99
CA ILE A 52 -25.65 -32.27 6.86
C ILE A 52 -26.53 -31.21 6.21
N SER A 53 -27.18 -31.57 5.10
CA SER A 53 -28.02 -30.65 4.33
C SER A 53 -29.31 -30.27 5.07
N ARG A 54 -29.96 -29.22 4.58
CA ARG A 54 -31.37 -28.96 4.85
C ARG A 54 -32.25 -30.00 4.11
N PRO A 55 -33.54 -30.17 4.47
CA PRO A 55 -34.43 -31.03 3.70
C PRO A 55 -34.62 -30.48 2.29
N ASP A 56 -34.87 -31.38 1.34
CA ASP A 56 -35.11 -31.06 -0.08
C ASP A 56 -33.93 -30.36 -0.79
N GLU A 57 -32.71 -30.51 -0.26
CA GLU A 57 -31.49 -29.95 -0.85
C GLU A 57 -31.22 -30.51 -2.26
N ASN A 58 -30.70 -29.66 -3.14
CA ASN A 58 -30.40 -30.07 -4.52
C ASN A 58 -29.22 -31.05 -4.57
N LYS A 59 -29.50 -32.32 -4.91
CA LYS A 59 -28.48 -33.37 -5.04
C LYS A 59 -27.40 -33.04 -6.08
N GLU A 60 -27.74 -32.38 -7.20
CA GLU A 60 -26.77 -32.00 -8.23
C GLU A 60 -25.78 -30.94 -7.72
N TYR A 61 -26.22 -30.07 -6.80
CA TYR A 61 -25.35 -29.08 -6.17
C TYR A 61 -24.37 -29.72 -5.18
N LEU A 62 -24.81 -30.75 -4.45
CA LEU A 62 -23.90 -31.50 -3.59
C LEU A 62 -22.92 -32.35 -4.41
N ASP A 63 -23.38 -32.93 -5.51
CA ASP A 63 -22.54 -33.68 -6.47
C ASP A 63 -21.45 -32.79 -7.07
N PHE A 64 -21.80 -31.56 -7.48
CA PHE A 64 -20.84 -30.54 -7.90
C PHE A 64 -19.71 -30.32 -6.89
N GLN A 65 -20.05 -30.10 -5.61
CA GLN A 65 -19.05 -29.88 -4.56
C GLN A 65 -18.15 -31.10 -4.37
N GLN A 66 -18.71 -32.31 -4.42
CA GLN A 66 -17.92 -33.54 -4.28
C GLN A 66 -17.01 -33.76 -5.49
N GLN A 67 -17.51 -33.62 -6.72
CA GLN A 67 -16.68 -33.76 -7.93
C GLN A 67 -15.57 -32.71 -7.98
N LEU A 68 -15.85 -31.48 -7.54
CA LEU A 68 -14.87 -30.40 -7.45
C LEU A 68 -13.75 -30.74 -6.46
N LEU A 69 -14.09 -31.23 -5.26
CA LEU A 69 -13.10 -31.66 -4.25
C LEU A 69 -12.25 -32.84 -4.75
N GLN A 70 -12.85 -33.81 -5.44
CA GLN A 70 -12.09 -34.91 -6.07
C GLN A 70 -11.13 -34.37 -7.14
N TYR A 71 -11.60 -33.44 -7.97
CA TYR A 71 -10.79 -32.82 -9.01
C TYR A 71 -9.60 -32.07 -8.41
N VAL A 72 -9.81 -31.30 -7.35
CA VAL A 72 -8.74 -30.61 -6.61
C VAL A 72 -7.77 -31.63 -6.01
N ALA A 73 -8.26 -32.67 -5.33
CA ALA A 73 -7.39 -33.70 -4.73
C ALA A 73 -6.47 -34.39 -5.76
N ILE A 74 -6.92 -34.53 -7.01
CA ILE A 74 -6.14 -35.14 -8.10
C ILE A 74 -5.16 -34.14 -8.72
N ASN A 75 -5.62 -32.91 -8.99
CA ASN A 75 -4.88 -31.94 -9.81
C ASN A 75 -4.02 -30.96 -8.99
N ALA A 76 -4.31 -30.79 -7.69
CA ALA A 76 -3.69 -29.80 -6.83
C ALA A 76 -2.62 -30.42 -5.91
N LYS A 77 -1.51 -30.89 -6.48
CA LYS A 77 -0.42 -31.49 -5.68
C LYS A 77 0.16 -30.47 -4.70
N GLY A 78 0.07 -30.76 -3.40
CA GLY A 78 0.61 -29.91 -2.33
C GLY A 78 -0.35 -28.85 -1.81
N ILE A 79 -1.57 -28.77 -2.34
CA ILE A 79 -2.67 -27.96 -1.77
C ILE A 79 -3.33 -28.77 -0.66
N GLY A 80 -3.42 -28.20 0.55
CA GLY A 80 -4.16 -28.81 1.64
C GLY A 80 -5.65 -28.57 1.47
N SER A 81 -6.37 -29.36 0.68
CA SER A 81 -7.84 -29.29 0.58
C SER A 81 -8.52 -30.41 1.38
N PRO A 82 -9.76 -30.23 1.85
CA PRO A 82 -10.54 -31.32 2.44
C PRO A 82 -10.67 -32.50 1.47
N LEU A 83 -10.40 -33.71 1.95
CA LEU A 83 -10.57 -34.95 1.20
C LEU A 83 -11.94 -35.57 1.52
N ILE A 84 -12.57 -36.16 0.52
CA ILE A 84 -13.85 -36.85 0.69
C ILE A 84 -13.61 -38.19 1.38
N ILE A 85 -14.45 -38.47 2.38
CA ILE A 85 -14.53 -39.77 3.03
C ILE A 85 -15.82 -40.45 2.54
N PRO A 86 -15.72 -41.50 1.69
CA PRO A 86 -16.88 -42.26 1.26
C PRO A 86 -17.55 -42.95 2.45
N ASP A 87 -18.85 -43.22 2.31
CA ASP A 87 -19.58 -44.02 3.28
C ASP A 87 -19.24 -45.51 3.20
N THR A 88 -19.85 -46.31 4.07
CA THR A 88 -19.61 -47.77 4.15
C THR A 88 -19.97 -48.53 2.88
N GLU A 89 -20.77 -47.93 1.98
CA GLU A 89 -21.15 -48.48 0.67
C GLU A 89 -20.31 -47.89 -0.48
N GLY A 90 -19.42 -46.95 -0.19
CA GLY A 90 -18.58 -46.26 -1.16
C GLY A 90 -19.22 -45.03 -1.82
N ASN A 91 -20.39 -44.59 -1.36
CA ASN A 91 -21.02 -43.37 -1.87
C ASN A 91 -20.35 -42.13 -1.28
N ILE A 92 -20.22 -41.08 -2.09
CA ILE A 92 -19.66 -39.79 -1.68
C ILE A 92 -20.73 -38.83 -1.13
N ILE A 93 -22.01 -39.18 -1.24
CA ILE A 93 -23.16 -38.49 -0.66
C ILE A 93 -24.08 -39.56 -0.10
N SER A 94 -24.24 -39.59 1.21
CA SER A 94 -25.12 -40.52 1.91
C SER A 94 -26.48 -39.90 2.17
N GLN A 95 -27.45 -40.74 2.51
CA GLN A 95 -28.78 -40.30 2.92
C GLN A 95 -29.10 -40.83 4.32
N PHE A 96 -29.83 -40.04 5.10
CA PHE A 96 -30.45 -40.50 6.34
C PHE A 96 -31.83 -39.86 6.52
N GLN A 97 -32.67 -40.44 7.37
CA GLN A 97 -33.93 -39.84 7.79
C GLN A 97 -33.74 -39.11 9.13
N ASP A 98 -34.10 -37.83 9.18
CA ASP A 98 -34.07 -37.07 10.42
C ASP A 98 -35.20 -37.50 11.39
N ARG A 99 -35.18 -36.97 12.62
CA ARG A 99 -36.22 -37.23 13.64
C ARG A 99 -37.65 -36.88 13.22
N SER A 100 -37.82 -36.12 12.14
CA SER A 100 -39.12 -35.76 11.56
C SER A 100 -39.49 -36.61 10.35
N GLY A 101 -38.70 -37.64 10.02
CA GLY A 101 -38.88 -38.53 8.88
C GLY A 101 -38.48 -37.92 7.54
N GLN A 102 -37.82 -36.77 7.52
CA GLN A 102 -37.39 -36.12 6.28
C GLN A 102 -36.04 -36.66 5.83
N THR A 103 -35.89 -36.91 4.53
CA THR A 103 -34.62 -37.33 3.95
C THR A 103 -33.64 -36.17 3.94
N ARG A 104 -32.42 -36.43 4.40
CA ARG A 104 -31.30 -35.49 4.43
C ARG A 104 -30.10 -36.09 3.74
N LEU A 105 -29.30 -35.23 3.13
CA LEU A 105 -28.06 -35.61 2.47
C LEU A 105 -26.88 -35.32 3.39
N VAL A 106 -25.91 -36.24 3.44
CA VAL A 106 -24.79 -36.19 4.37
C VAL A 106 -23.49 -36.42 3.63
N ARG A 107 -22.47 -35.65 4.01
CA ARG A 107 -21.11 -35.73 3.46
C ARG A 107 -20.12 -35.67 4.60
N LEU A 108 -19.07 -36.49 4.52
CA LEU A 108 -17.96 -36.48 5.45
C LEU A 108 -16.67 -36.10 4.72
N LEU A 109 -15.96 -35.08 5.24
CA LEU A 109 -14.68 -34.65 4.70
C LEU A 109 -13.60 -34.72 5.79
N SER A 110 -12.34 -34.86 5.38
CA SER A 110 -11.20 -34.80 6.30
C SER A 110 -11.08 -33.42 6.95
N TRP A 111 -10.71 -33.36 8.23
CA TRP A 111 -10.48 -32.10 8.92
C TRP A 111 -9.16 -31.44 8.51
N ILE A 112 -9.19 -30.13 8.28
CA ILE A 112 -7.98 -29.32 8.11
C ILE A 112 -7.70 -28.57 9.42
N GLY A 113 -6.54 -28.83 10.02
CA GLY A 113 -6.12 -28.21 11.27
C GLY A 113 -5.43 -26.86 11.07
N GLY A 114 -5.77 -25.87 11.90
CA GLY A 114 -5.11 -24.57 11.91
C GLY A 114 -5.92 -23.53 12.69
N ARG A 115 -5.55 -22.26 12.51
CA ARG A 115 -6.28 -21.08 12.97
C ARG A 115 -6.99 -20.46 11.77
N VAL A 116 -8.15 -19.83 11.96
CA VAL A 116 -8.79 -19.06 10.90
C VAL A 116 -8.07 -17.73 10.72
N TRP A 117 -8.04 -17.20 9.49
CA TRP A 117 -7.37 -15.93 9.17
C TRP A 117 -7.85 -14.76 10.03
N SER A 118 -9.15 -14.70 10.32
CA SER A 118 -9.78 -13.70 11.20
C SER A 118 -9.19 -13.65 12.61
N ASP A 119 -8.60 -14.75 13.11
CA ASP A 119 -7.96 -14.85 14.43
C ASP A 119 -6.43 -14.63 14.38
N VAL A 120 -5.85 -14.38 13.20
CA VAL A 120 -4.39 -14.20 13.04
C VAL A 120 -4.03 -12.73 13.06
N ASN A 121 -3.15 -12.35 13.99
CA ASN A 121 -2.56 -11.02 14.08
C ASN A 121 -1.11 -11.10 14.61
N PRO A 122 -0.12 -10.43 13.99
CA PRO A 122 -0.22 -9.62 12.78
C PRO A 122 -0.31 -10.44 11.49
N GLN A 123 -1.09 -9.96 10.53
CA GLN A 123 -1.08 -10.45 9.15
C GLN A 123 0.03 -9.72 8.41
N LEU A 124 1.24 -10.28 8.38
CA LEU A 124 2.37 -9.65 7.71
C LEU A 124 2.32 -9.84 6.19
N GLU A 125 3.18 -9.09 5.50
CA GLU A 125 3.31 -9.09 4.04
C GLU A 125 3.52 -10.51 3.47
N ASP A 126 4.41 -11.29 4.08
CA ASP A 126 4.72 -12.67 3.66
C ASP A 126 3.49 -13.59 3.77
N LEU A 127 2.64 -13.42 4.80
CA LEU A 127 1.43 -14.22 4.97
C LEU A 127 0.37 -13.85 3.92
N ARG A 128 0.19 -12.55 3.62
CA ARG A 128 -0.70 -12.09 2.53
C ARG A 128 -0.21 -12.53 1.16
N TYR A 129 1.10 -12.51 0.93
CA TYR A 129 1.69 -13.10 -0.27
C TYR A 129 1.39 -14.59 -0.38
N GLY A 130 1.57 -15.33 0.73
CA GLY A 130 1.25 -16.76 0.81
C GLY A 130 -0.23 -17.06 0.48
N LEU A 131 -1.17 -16.23 0.96
CA LEU A 131 -2.58 -16.35 0.60
C LEU A 131 -2.81 -16.18 -0.89
N GLY A 132 -2.27 -15.10 -1.48
CA GLY A 132 -2.35 -14.88 -2.92
C GLY A 132 -1.82 -16.07 -3.71
N ALA A 133 -0.63 -16.56 -3.35
CA ALA A 133 -0.02 -17.71 -3.99
C ALA A 133 -0.90 -18.97 -3.89
N TYR A 134 -1.48 -19.23 -2.71
CA TYR A 134 -2.38 -20.36 -2.50
C TYR A 134 -3.64 -20.26 -3.39
N CYS A 135 -4.30 -19.11 -3.44
CA CYS A 135 -5.44 -18.88 -4.32
C CYS A 135 -5.08 -19.05 -5.81
N GLY A 136 -3.88 -18.61 -6.21
CA GLY A 136 -3.35 -18.83 -7.55
C GLY A 136 -3.14 -20.32 -7.86
N GLN A 137 -2.61 -21.09 -6.91
CA GLN A 137 -2.47 -22.56 -7.05
C GLN A 137 -3.84 -23.23 -7.22
N LEU A 138 -4.83 -22.78 -6.44
CA LEU A 138 -6.18 -23.33 -6.53
C LEU A 138 -6.83 -23.04 -7.87
N THR A 139 -6.75 -21.78 -8.34
CA THR A 139 -7.24 -21.42 -9.69
C THR A 139 -6.54 -22.22 -10.78
N GLN A 140 -5.23 -22.43 -10.67
CA GLN A 140 -4.48 -23.27 -11.60
C GLN A 140 -4.97 -24.72 -11.59
N ALA A 141 -5.19 -25.30 -10.41
CA ALA A 141 -5.66 -26.67 -10.26
C ALA A 141 -7.10 -26.88 -10.77
N LEU A 142 -7.93 -25.84 -10.76
CA LEU A 142 -9.32 -25.87 -11.23
C LEU A 142 -9.46 -25.66 -12.75
N GLN A 143 -8.36 -25.36 -13.46
CA GLN A 143 -8.41 -25.23 -14.92
C GLN A 143 -8.91 -26.54 -15.56
N GLY A 144 -9.87 -26.41 -16.48
CA GLY A 144 -10.47 -27.55 -17.19
C GLY A 144 -11.55 -28.30 -16.41
N PHE A 145 -11.85 -27.92 -15.16
CA PHE A 145 -13.01 -28.48 -14.47
C PHE A 145 -14.32 -27.97 -15.07
N HIS A 146 -15.26 -28.88 -15.30
CA HIS A 146 -16.57 -28.57 -15.86
C HIS A 146 -17.66 -29.33 -15.12
N HIS A 147 -18.75 -28.63 -14.78
CA HIS A 147 -19.93 -29.23 -14.19
C HIS A 147 -21.13 -28.29 -14.42
N PRO A 148 -22.35 -28.78 -14.73
CA PRO A 148 -23.50 -27.90 -15.01
C PRO A 148 -23.85 -26.92 -13.88
N MET A 149 -23.70 -27.33 -12.62
CA MET A 149 -23.91 -26.44 -11.46
C MET A 149 -22.83 -25.37 -11.27
N ALA A 150 -21.73 -25.39 -12.03
CA ALA A 150 -20.77 -24.30 -12.04
C ALA A 150 -21.35 -23.03 -12.69
N ASP A 151 -22.31 -23.17 -13.61
CA ASP A 151 -22.98 -22.06 -14.31
C ASP A 151 -24.26 -21.58 -13.60
N ARG A 152 -24.50 -22.04 -12.36
CA ARG A 152 -25.69 -21.66 -11.60
C ARG A 152 -25.69 -20.17 -11.27
N ARG A 153 -26.89 -19.62 -11.04
CA ARG A 153 -27.02 -18.29 -10.43
C ARG A 153 -26.49 -18.32 -9.00
N LEU A 154 -25.62 -17.39 -8.66
CA LEU A 154 -25.04 -17.26 -7.33
C LEU A 154 -24.94 -15.78 -6.96
N ASP A 155 -25.65 -15.35 -5.92
CA ASP A 155 -25.67 -13.94 -5.52
C ASP A 155 -24.29 -13.44 -5.03
N TRP A 156 -23.44 -14.36 -4.58
CA TRP A 156 -22.06 -14.10 -4.15
C TRP A 156 -21.06 -13.95 -5.32
N ASP A 157 -21.45 -14.29 -6.55
CA ASP A 157 -20.64 -14.05 -7.75
C ASP A 157 -20.66 -12.56 -8.12
N ILE A 158 -19.47 -11.94 -8.14
CA ILE A 158 -19.29 -10.52 -8.48
C ILE A 158 -19.87 -10.21 -9.87
N ALA A 159 -19.76 -11.14 -10.83
CA ALA A 159 -20.27 -10.94 -12.18
C ALA A 159 -21.81 -10.80 -12.23
N GLN A 160 -22.49 -11.29 -11.20
CA GLN A 160 -23.95 -11.30 -11.07
C GLN A 160 -24.45 -10.27 -10.06
N ALA A 161 -23.61 -9.34 -9.60
CA ALA A 161 -23.90 -8.38 -8.53
C ALA A 161 -25.01 -7.36 -8.82
N SER A 162 -25.62 -7.37 -10.01
CA SER A 162 -26.66 -6.42 -10.41
C SER A 162 -27.93 -6.51 -9.54
N TRP A 163 -28.19 -7.66 -8.92
CA TRP A 163 -29.29 -7.82 -7.96
C TRP A 163 -29.18 -6.84 -6.77
N THR A 164 -27.97 -6.38 -6.41
CA THR A 164 -27.77 -5.44 -5.30
C THR A 164 -28.44 -4.07 -5.53
N LEU A 165 -28.75 -3.72 -6.79
CA LEU A 165 -29.44 -2.47 -7.15
C LEU A 165 -30.86 -2.42 -6.59
N ASP A 166 -31.54 -3.57 -6.58
CA ASP A 166 -32.93 -3.72 -6.12
C ASP A 166 -33.07 -3.57 -4.60
N HIS A 167 -31.94 -3.43 -3.89
CA HIS A 167 -31.87 -3.35 -2.43
C HIS A 167 -31.23 -2.05 -1.92
N LEU A 168 -31.00 -1.07 -2.80
CA LEU A 168 -30.38 0.21 -2.42
C LEU A 168 -31.19 0.98 -1.34
N GLN A 169 -32.50 0.74 -1.26
CA GLN A 169 -33.40 1.26 -0.22
C GLN A 169 -33.13 0.74 1.19
N LEU A 170 -32.30 -0.30 1.35
CA LEU A 170 -31.87 -0.79 2.66
C LEU A 170 -30.88 0.17 3.34
N PHE A 171 -30.28 1.08 2.58
CA PHE A 171 -29.22 1.98 3.03
C PHE A 171 -29.68 3.45 3.03
N ASN A 172 -29.02 4.28 3.85
CA ASN A 172 -29.33 5.70 4.01
C ASN A 172 -28.06 6.55 4.04
N GLY A 173 -28.20 7.86 3.78
CA GLY A 173 -27.09 8.83 3.83
C GLY A 173 -25.85 8.38 3.05
N GLY A 174 -24.67 8.55 3.67
CA GLY A 174 -23.39 8.21 3.06
C GLY A 174 -23.23 6.73 2.68
N GLN A 175 -23.89 5.79 3.39
CA GLN A 175 -23.86 4.37 3.01
C GLN A 175 -24.46 4.15 1.62
N LYS A 176 -25.61 4.78 1.36
CA LYS A 176 -26.29 4.70 0.06
C LYS A 176 -25.45 5.32 -1.06
N GLU A 177 -24.79 6.44 -0.78
CA GLU A 177 -23.91 7.13 -1.74
C GLU A 177 -22.71 6.25 -2.16
N ILE A 178 -22.05 5.60 -1.19
CA ILE A 178 -20.89 4.72 -1.46
C ILE A 178 -21.31 3.50 -2.28
N ILE A 179 -22.40 2.84 -1.90
CA ILE A 179 -22.90 1.68 -2.64
C ILE A 179 -23.30 2.08 -4.06
N SER A 180 -24.08 3.16 -4.20
CA SER A 180 -24.51 3.66 -5.51
C SER A 180 -23.31 4.04 -6.39
N PHE A 181 -22.26 4.62 -5.81
CA PHE A 181 -21.03 4.97 -6.53
C PHE A 181 -20.38 3.74 -7.18
N PHE A 182 -20.16 2.67 -6.42
CA PHE A 182 -19.53 1.45 -6.94
C PHE A 182 -20.44 0.68 -7.89
N GLN A 183 -21.74 0.59 -7.58
CA GLN A 183 -22.73 -0.03 -8.45
C GLN A 183 -22.77 0.65 -9.83
N GLN A 184 -22.81 1.98 -9.88
CA GLN A 184 -22.83 2.73 -11.15
C GLN A 184 -21.54 2.52 -11.95
N LYS A 185 -20.37 2.58 -11.30
CA LYS A 185 -19.09 2.31 -11.98
C LYS A 185 -19.01 0.88 -12.50
N PHE A 186 -19.50 -0.10 -11.75
CA PHE A 186 -19.52 -1.49 -12.17
C PHE A 186 -20.44 -1.72 -13.38
N ILE A 187 -21.64 -1.14 -13.39
CA ILE A 187 -22.55 -1.19 -14.55
C ILE A 187 -21.86 -0.63 -15.81
N GLN A 188 -21.17 0.50 -15.68
CA GLN A 188 -20.45 1.12 -16.79
C GLN A 188 -19.31 0.24 -17.31
N ALA A 189 -18.63 -0.48 -16.42
CA ALA A 189 -17.54 -1.41 -16.74
C ALA A 189 -18.01 -2.78 -17.24
N GLN A 190 -19.28 -3.15 -17.01
CA GLN A 190 -19.81 -4.49 -17.23
C GLN A 190 -19.59 -5.04 -18.65
N PRO A 191 -19.77 -4.27 -19.75
CA PRO A 191 -19.56 -4.80 -21.10
C PRO A 191 -18.14 -5.34 -21.29
N GLN A 192 -17.12 -4.55 -20.94
CA GLN A 192 -15.72 -4.94 -21.11
C GLN A 192 -15.24 -5.94 -20.06
N TYR A 193 -15.81 -5.88 -18.86
CA TYR A 193 -15.57 -6.84 -17.79
C TYR A 193 -16.11 -8.23 -18.14
N SER A 194 -17.24 -8.30 -18.86
CA SER A 194 -17.84 -9.56 -19.27
C SER A 194 -16.98 -10.37 -20.25
N ASP A 195 -16.09 -9.70 -21.00
CA ASP A 195 -15.14 -10.29 -21.94
C ASP A 195 -13.88 -10.87 -21.28
N LEU A 196 -13.66 -10.64 -19.98
CA LEU A 196 -12.49 -11.17 -19.29
C LEU A 196 -12.51 -12.70 -19.23
N ARG A 197 -11.33 -13.31 -19.06
CA ARG A 197 -11.19 -14.77 -18.98
C ARG A 197 -12.03 -15.34 -17.85
N LYS A 198 -12.68 -16.47 -18.12
CA LYS A 198 -13.49 -17.21 -17.17
C LYS A 198 -12.94 -18.60 -16.91
N ALA A 199 -13.11 -19.07 -15.68
CA ALA A 199 -12.87 -20.44 -15.27
C ALA A 199 -13.77 -20.76 -14.07
N VAL A 200 -13.84 -22.03 -13.69
CA VAL A 200 -14.35 -22.36 -12.35
C VAL A 200 -13.31 -21.89 -11.33
N VAL A 201 -13.73 -21.03 -10.41
CA VAL A 201 -12.88 -20.51 -9.33
C VAL A 201 -13.51 -20.82 -7.96
N HIS A 202 -12.75 -20.69 -6.88
CA HIS A 202 -13.23 -20.99 -5.53
C HIS A 202 -14.33 -20.02 -5.08
N ASN A 203 -14.17 -18.73 -5.40
CA ASN A 203 -15.17 -17.67 -5.19
C ASN A 203 -15.56 -17.41 -3.71
N ASP A 204 -14.82 -17.96 -2.75
CA ASP A 204 -15.08 -17.71 -1.33
C ASP A 204 -13.84 -17.81 -0.41
N ALA A 205 -12.71 -17.25 -0.83
CA ALA A 205 -11.53 -17.10 0.02
C ALA A 205 -11.73 -15.99 1.09
N ASN A 206 -12.73 -16.15 1.96
CA ASN A 206 -13.02 -15.22 3.05
C ASN A 206 -12.19 -15.51 4.31
N ASP A 207 -12.15 -14.56 5.24
CA ASP A 207 -11.31 -14.59 6.44
C ASP A 207 -11.64 -15.72 7.43
N ASN A 208 -12.79 -16.36 7.32
CA ASN A 208 -13.17 -17.52 8.13
C ASN A 208 -12.99 -18.85 7.39
N ASN A 209 -12.81 -18.81 6.07
CA ASN A 209 -12.55 -19.96 5.21
C ASN A 209 -11.06 -20.13 4.86
N ILE A 210 -10.19 -19.22 5.29
CA ILE A 210 -8.74 -19.37 5.18
C ILE A 210 -8.18 -19.96 6.46
N ILE A 211 -7.53 -21.12 6.35
CA ILE A 211 -6.86 -21.81 7.45
C ILE A 211 -5.36 -21.53 7.39
N VAL A 212 -4.83 -21.07 8.52
CA VAL A 212 -3.43 -20.69 8.74
C VAL A 212 -2.79 -21.66 9.74
N SER A 213 -1.50 -21.91 9.58
CA SER A 213 -0.73 -22.80 10.45
C SER A 213 -0.76 -22.37 11.92
N GLN A 214 -0.52 -23.34 12.81
CA GLN A 214 -0.42 -23.09 14.26
C GLN A 214 0.85 -22.30 14.66
N ASP A 215 1.85 -22.21 13.77
CA ASP A 215 3.05 -21.38 14.01
C ASP A 215 2.66 -19.91 14.23
N LEU A 216 3.03 -19.37 15.39
CA LEU A 216 2.74 -18.00 15.80
C LEU A 216 3.78 -16.99 15.30
N ILE A 217 5.00 -17.44 15.01
CA ILE A 217 6.12 -16.58 14.60
C ILE A 217 6.17 -16.48 13.08
N HIS A 218 5.98 -17.61 12.39
CA HIS A 218 6.01 -17.72 10.93
C HIS A 218 4.76 -18.42 10.39
N PRO A 219 3.57 -17.83 10.56
CA PRO A 219 2.34 -18.41 10.04
C PRO A 219 2.37 -18.54 8.52
N SER A 220 1.76 -19.60 8.01
CA SER A 220 1.59 -19.87 6.57
C SER A 220 0.17 -20.32 6.27
N VAL A 221 -0.30 -20.06 5.05
CA VAL A 221 -1.62 -20.53 4.60
C VAL A 221 -1.56 -22.03 4.36
N VAL A 222 -2.46 -22.77 5.01
CA VAL A 222 -2.58 -24.23 4.95
C VAL A 222 -3.67 -24.63 3.97
N SER A 223 -4.82 -23.96 4.03
CA SER A 223 -5.98 -24.26 3.20
C SER A 223 -6.86 -23.04 2.96
N VAL A 224 -7.56 -23.03 1.83
CA VAL A 224 -8.86 -22.35 1.69
C VAL A 224 -9.91 -23.46 1.67
N ILE A 225 -10.82 -23.43 2.64
CA ILE A 225 -11.89 -24.42 2.80
C ILE A 225 -13.20 -23.88 2.25
N ASP A 226 -14.19 -24.77 2.19
CA ASP A 226 -15.56 -24.50 1.77
C ASP A 226 -15.75 -24.14 0.28
N PHE A 227 -15.88 -25.18 -0.53
CA PHE A 227 -16.01 -25.10 -1.98
C PHE A 227 -17.46 -24.92 -2.46
N GLY A 228 -18.40 -24.63 -1.55
CA GLY A 228 -19.83 -24.49 -1.86
C GLY A 228 -20.09 -23.39 -2.88
N ASP A 229 -19.36 -22.28 -2.78
CA ASP A 229 -19.57 -21.09 -3.61
C ASP A 229 -18.78 -21.07 -4.91
N ALA A 230 -18.06 -22.14 -5.23
CA ALA A 230 -17.34 -22.25 -6.49
C ALA A 230 -18.28 -22.10 -7.69
N VAL A 231 -17.84 -21.36 -8.71
CA VAL A 231 -18.68 -20.94 -9.84
C VAL A 231 -17.81 -20.64 -11.07
N TYR A 232 -18.38 -20.80 -12.26
CA TYR A 232 -17.75 -20.40 -13.52
C TYR A 232 -17.93 -18.90 -13.75
N THR A 233 -16.90 -18.11 -13.45
CA THR A 233 -16.94 -16.63 -13.49
C THR A 233 -15.59 -16.06 -13.93
N GLN A 234 -15.47 -14.72 -13.99
CA GLN A 234 -14.19 -14.06 -14.30
C GLN A 234 -13.13 -14.43 -13.27
N ILE A 235 -11.95 -14.85 -13.74
CA ILE A 235 -10.85 -15.31 -12.87
C ILE A 235 -10.44 -14.21 -11.86
N ILE A 236 -10.47 -12.94 -12.27
CA ILE A 236 -10.12 -11.81 -11.41
C ILE A 236 -10.99 -11.69 -10.15
N ASN A 237 -12.17 -12.31 -10.14
CA ASN A 237 -13.09 -12.29 -8.99
C ASN A 237 -12.49 -13.04 -7.80
N ASP A 238 -11.77 -14.14 -8.04
CA ASP A 238 -11.15 -14.92 -6.98
C ASP A 238 -10.08 -14.10 -6.24
N VAL A 239 -9.30 -13.32 -7.00
CA VAL A 239 -8.32 -12.35 -6.45
C VAL A 239 -9.03 -11.25 -5.67
N ALA A 240 -10.11 -10.71 -6.22
CA ALA A 240 -10.88 -9.64 -5.60
C ALA A 240 -11.48 -10.08 -4.26
N ILE A 241 -11.97 -11.32 -4.18
CA ILE A 241 -12.54 -11.92 -2.97
C ILE A 241 -11.45 -12.11 -1.92
N ALA A 242 -10.32 -12.73 -2.27
CA ALA A 242 -9.20 -12.88 -1.35
C ALA A 242 -8.74 -11.52 -0.79
N CYS A 243 -8.64 -10.50 -1.65
CA CYS A 243 -8.30 -9.13 -1.22
C CYS A 243 -9.38 -8.55 -0.30
N ALA A 244 -10.66 -8.62 -0.66
CA ALA A 244 -11.76 -7.98 0.08
C ALA A 244 -11.79 -8.36 1.57
N TYR A 245 -11.50 -9.62 1.90
CA TYR A 245 -11.47 -10.08 3.30
C TYR A 245 -10.09 -9.91 3.95
N ALA A 246 -9.00 -10.23 3.24
CA ALA A 246 -7.65 -10.22 3.84
C ALA A 246 -7.06 -8.83 4.09
N ILE A 247 -7.67 -7.76 3.55
CA ILE A 247 -7.24 -6.37 3.77
C ILE A 247 -8.12 -5.62 4.78
N MET A 248 -9.13 -6.27 5.36
CA MET A 248 -9.94 -5.68 6.44
C MET A 248 -9.07 -5.38 7.66
N GLY A 249 -9.35 -4.26 8.35
CA GLY A 249 -8.61 -3.84 9.55
C GLY A 249 -7.24 -3.18 9.30
N HIS A 250 -6.75 -3.12 8.06
CA HIS A 250 -5.51 -2.43 7.71
C HIS A 250 -5.71 -0.91 7.58
N ASN A 251 -4.65 -0.14 7.83
CA ASN A 251 -4.69 1.32 7.73
C ASN A 251 -4.68 1.77 6.27
N ASP A 252 -3.80 1.18 5.46
CA ASP A 252 -3.70 1.36 4.02
C ASP A 252 -4.13 0.07 3.31
N PRO A 253 -5.41 -0.08 2.94
CA PRO A 253 -5.91 -1.33 2.37
C PRO A 253 -5.34 -1.61 0.97
N LEU A 254 -4.97 -0.58 0.20
CA LEU A 254 -4.32 -0.78 -1.10
C LEU A 254 -2.94 -1.41 -0.92
N GLU A 255 -2.11 -0.86 -0.03
CA GLU A 255 -0.80 -1.45 0.31
C GLU A 255 -0.96 -2.88 0.85
N ALA A 256 -2.00 -3.16 1.63
CA ALA A 256 -2.29 -4.50 2.12
C ALA A 256 -2.68 -5.49 1.02
N ALA A 257 -3.33 -5.03 -0.06
CA ALA A 257 -3.74 -5.89 -1.19
C ALA A 257 -2.56 -6.33 -2.07
N LEU A 258 -1.53 -5.49 -2.24
CA LEU A 258 -0.45 -5.74 -3.22
C LEU A 258 0.28 -7.08 -3.06
N PRO A 259 0.62 -7.57 -1.85
CA PRO A 259 1.25 -8.87 -1.67
C PRO A 259 0.37 -10.03 -2.13
N ILE A 260 -0.96 -9.94 -1.92
CA ILE A 260 -1.94 -10.95 -2.36
C ILE A 260 -1.95 -11.01 -3.88
N VAL A 261 -2.07 -9.86 -4.54
CA VAL A 261 -2.06 -9.75 -6.00
C VAL A 261 -0.76 -10.30 -6.59
N ASN A 262 0.39 -9.94 -5.99
CA ASN A 262 1.70 -10.43 -6.41
C ASN A 262 1.81 -11.96 -6.24
N GLY A 263 1.46 -12.49 -5.06
CA GLY A 263 1.49 -13.92 -4.79
C GLY A 263 0.64 -14.71 -5.77
N TYR A 264 -0.58 -14.24 -6.04
CA TYR A 264 -1.49 -14.85 -7.01
C TYR A 264 -0.88 -14.84 -8.42
N HIS A 265 -0.47 -13.66 -8.90
CA HIS A 265 0.14 -13.50 -10.22
C HIS A 265 1.38 -14.38 -10.41
N LYS A 266 2.17 -14.58 -9.34
CA LYS A 266 3.40 -15.35 -9.42
C LYS A 266 3.17 -16.84 -9.68
N VAL A 267 2.03 -17.37 -9.22
CA VAL A 267 1.63 -18.76 -9.45
C VAL A 267 0.74 -18.89 -10.68
N PHE A 268 -0.27 -18.03 -10.79
CA PHE A 268 -1.22 -17.98 -11.90
C PHE A 268 -1.18 -16.58 -12.54
N PRO A 269 -0.48 -16.41 -13.69
CA PRO A 269 -0.32 -15.10 -14.30
C PRO A 269 -1.64 -14.43 -14.70
N LEU A 270 -1.90 -13.30 -14.05
CA LEU A 270 -2.96 -12.35 -14.40
C LEU A 270 -2.60 -11.58 -15.68
N GLN A 271 -3.60 -11.33 -16.52
CA GLN A 271 -3.50 -10.47 -17.69
C GLN A 271 -3.65 -9.00 -17.30
N GLU A 272 -2.95 -8.15 -18.03
CA GLU A 272 -2.95 -6.70 -17.81
C GLU A 272 -4.36 -6.09 -17.83
N ARG A 273 -5.22 -6.53 -18.77
CA ARG A 273 -6.63 -6.09 -18.88
C ARG A 273 -7.48 -6.51 -17.68
N GLU A 274 -7.14 -7.60 -16.98
CA GLU A 274 -7.89 -8.04 -15.80
C GLU A 274 -7.66 -7.10 -14.62
N LEU A 275 -6.44 -6.55 -14.48
CA LEU A 275 -6.05 -5.69 -13.36
C LEU A 275 -6.80 -4.35 -13.34
N GLU A 276 -7.26 -3.87 -14.50
CA GLU A 276 -8.07 -2.65 -14.63
C GLU A 276 -9.38 -2.73 -13.82
N TYR A 277 -9.93 -3.94 -13.68
CA TYR A 277 -11.23 -4.16 -13.01
C TYR A 277 -11.09 -4.60 -11.56
N LEU A 278 -9.88 -4.90 -11.08
CA LEU A 278 -9.68 -5.44 -9.73
C LEU A 278 -10.14 -4.48 -8.63
N TYR A 279 -9.93 -3.17 -8.80
CA TYR A 279 -10.40 -2.15 -7.86
C TYR A 279 -11.93 -2.20 -7.68
N LEU A 280 -12.66 -2.29 -8.80
CA LEU A 280 -14.12 -2.36 -8.80
C LEU A 280 -14.62 -3.72 -8.30
N ALA A 281 -13.96 -4.82 -8.67
CA ALA A 281 -14.35 -6.16 -8.24
C ALA A 281 -14.23 -6.32 -6.72
N ILE A 282 -13.16 -5.80 -6.10
CA ILE A 282 -12.99 -5.78 -4.63
C ILE A 282 -14.14 -5.00 -3.99
N ALA A 283 -14.43 -3.80 -4.49
CA ALA A 283 -15.52 -2.98 -3.98
C ALA A 283 -16.88 -3.67 -4.12
N MET A 284 -17.15 -4.30 -5.27
CA MET A 284 -18.41 -4.99 -5.51
C MET A 284 -18.57 -6.24 -4.62
N ARG A 285 -17.51 -6.97 -4.29
CA ARG A 285 -17.62 -8.06 -3.29
C ARG A 285 -18.02 -7.51 -1.92
N LEU A 286 -17.49 -6.35 -1.53
CA LEU A 286 -17.90 -5.69 -0.28
C LEU A 286 -19.35 -5.19 -0.35
N VAL A 287 -19.79 -4.63 -1.49
CA VAL A 287 -21.19 -4.23 -1.72
C VAL A 287 -22.13 -5.43 -1.58
N ILE A 288 -21.79 -6.57 -2.19
CA ILE A 288 -22.54 -7.83 -2.02
C ILE A 288 -22.61 -8.19 -0.53
N SER A 289 -21.48 -8.18 0.18
CA SER A 289 -21.41 -8.55 1.59
C SER A 289 -22.29 -7.68 2.49
N VAL A 290 -22.25 -6.35 2.34
CA VAL A 290 -23.08 -5.45 3.16
C VAL A 290 -24.56 -5.50 2.78
N THR A 291 -24.87 -5.77 1.51
CA THR A 291 -26.26 -5.97 1.04
C THR A 291 -26.84 -7.26 1.58
N LYS A 292 -26.09 -8.36 1.53
CA LYS A 292 -26.50 -9.63 2.15
C LYS A 292 -26.69 -9.50 3.65
N SER A 293 -25.78 -8.84 4.37
CA SER A 293 -25.95 -8.53 5.79
C SER A 293 -27.26 -7.77 6.08
N ALA A 294 -27.56 -6.73 5.30
CA ALA A 294 -28.76 -5.93 5.48
C ALA A 294 -30.07 -6.70 5.23
N ILE A 295 -30.06 -7.64 4.28
CA ILE A 295 -31.19 -8.56 4.01
C ILE A 295 -31.34 -9.56 5.17
N ASN A 296 -30.25 -10.25 5.51
CA ASN A 296 -30.22 -11.29 6.53
C ASN A 296 -30.65 -10.78 7.90
N LYS A 297 -30.31 -9.53 8.24
CA LYS A 297 -30.76 -8.87 9.48
C LYS A 297 -32.28 -8.76 9.59
N LYS A 298 -33.01 -8.73 8.48
CA LYS A 298 -34.48 -8.72 8.45
C LYS A 298 -35.08 -10.13 8.47
N GLU A 299 -34.44 -11.07 7.77
CA GLU A 299 -34.98 -12.43 7.56
C GLU A 299 -34.63 -13.39 8.71
N GLU A 300 -33.40 -13.32 9.22
CA GLU A 300 -32.88 -14.18 10.29
C GLU A 300 -32.17 -13.37 11.40
N PRO A 301 -32.89 -12.51 12.15
CA PRO A 301 -32.26 -11.61 13.14
C PRO A 301 -31.52 -12.33 14.27
N ASP A 302 -31.89 -13.59 14.55
CA ASP A 302 -31.27 -14.42 15.60
C ASP A 302 -29.94 -15.09 15.15
N ASN A 303 -29.60 -15.03 13.85
CA ASN A 303 -28.40 -15.68 13.31
C ASN A 303 -27.20 -14.71 13.26
N SER A 304 -26.54 -14.53 14.40
CA SER A 304 -25.43 -13.57 14.56
C SER A 304 -24.23 -13.84 13.63
N TYR A 305 -24.07 -15.07 13.13
CA TYR A 305 -23.00 -15.43 12.19
C TYR A 305 -23.11 -14.63 10.88
N LEU A 306 -24.33 -14.33 10.43
CA LEU A 306 -24.60 -13.58 9.19
C LEU A 306 -24.18 -12.10 9.25
N LEU A 307 -23.77 -11.61 10.42
CA LEU A 307 -23.44 -10.20 10.66
C LEU A 307 -21.95 -9.97 10.97
N ILE A 308 -21.12 -11.02 11.02
CA ILE A 308 -19.73 -10.95 11.51
C ILE A 308 -18.88 -9.97 10.69
N SER A 309 -19.00 -10.00 9.36
CA SER A 309 -18.15 -9.20 8.47
C SER A 309 -18.72 -7.82 8.13
N GLU A 310 -19.92 -7.45 8.61
CA GLU A 310 -20.60 -6.21 8.23
C GLU A 310 -19.79 -4.95 8.57
N LYS A 311 -19.36 -4.83 9.83
CA LYS A 311 -18.64 -3.65 10.31
C LYS A 311 -17.27 -3.51 9.63
N PRO A 312 -16.41 -4.54 9.58
CA PRO A 312 -15.14 -4.46 8.86
C PRO A 312 -15.30 -4.16 7.36
N ALA A 313 -16.34 -4.71 6.72
CA ALA A 313 -16.62 -4.43 5.30
C ALA A 313 -17.00 -2.96 5.06
N TRP A 314 -17.80 -2.35 5.95
CA TRP A 314 -18.12 -0.92 5.87
C TRP A 314 -16.90 -0.03 6.09
N GLU A 315 -16.08 -0.32 7.11
CA GLU A 315 -14.84 0.41 7.37
C GLU A 315 -13.89 0.35 6.17
N LEU A 316 -13.80 -0.82 5.53
CA LEU A 316 -13.01 -0.98 4.31
C LEU A 316 -13.61 -0.23 3.13
N LEU A 317 -14.92 -0.32 2.86
CA LEU A 317 -15.58 0.39 1.76
C LEU A 317 -15.36 1.91 1.83
N LEU A 318 -15.42 2.48 3.03
CA LEU A 318 -15.14 3.90 3.27
C LEU A 318 -13.72 4.28 2.82
N LYS A 319 -12.71 3.56 3.32
CA LYS A 319 -11.30 3.78 2.93
C LYS A 319 -11.06 3.49 1.45
N TRP A 320 -11.71 2.46 0.90
CA TRP A 320 -11.55 2.02 -0.48
C TRP A 320 -12.10 3.03 -1.48
N LYS A 321 -13.20 3.71 -1.13
CA LYS A 321 -13.76 4.80 -1.95
C LYS A 321 -12.80 5.99 -2.07
N ASP A 322 -11.99 6.27 -1.05
CA ASP A 322 -11.05 7.39 -1.04
C ASP A 322 -9.76 7.07 -1.84
N ILE A 323 -9.55 5.81 -2.22
CA ILE A 323 -8.47 5.41 -3.12
C ILE A 323 -8.87 5.72 -4.57
N ASN A 324 -8.01 6.47 -5.27
CA ASN A 324 -8.16 6.69 -6.70
C ASN A 324 -8.01 5.36 -7.49
N ALA A 325 -8.99 5.07 -8.35
CA ALA A 325 -9.07 3.80 -9.07
C ALA A 325 -7.88 3.55 -10.01
N ASP A 326 -7.40 4.59 -10.70
CA ASP A 326 -6.24 4.50 -11.58
C ASP A 326 -4.96 4.24 -10.79
N PHE A 327 -4.78 4.91 -9.64
CA PHE A 327 -3.65 4.67 -8.77
C PHE A 327 -3.65 3.24 -8.22
N ALA A 328 -4.82 2.70 -7.85
CA ALA A 328 -4.96 1.29 -7.48
C ALA A 328 -4.58 0.36 -8.63
N HIS A 329 -5.11 0.60 -9.84
CA HIS A 329 -4.76 -0.14 -11.04
C HIS A 329 -3.24 -0.12 -11.31
N TYR A 330 -2.59 1.05 -11.25
CA TYR A 330 -1.14 1.17 -11.44
C TYR A 330 -0.35 0.43 -10.36
N SER A 331 -0.85 0.42 -9.14
CA SER A 331 -0.27 -0.35 -8.03
C SER A 331 -0.38 -1.86 -8.27
N PHE A 332 -1.52 -2.35 -8.75
CA PHE A 332 -1.71 -3.77 -9.10
C PHE A 332 -0.81 -4.20 -10.26
N ARG A 333 -0.67 -3.36 -11.29
CA ARG A 333 0.26 -3.59 -12.40
C ARG A 333 1.69 -3.72 -11.92
N ALA A 334 2.15 -2.79 -11.08
CA ALA A 334 3.48 -2.83 -10.49
C ALA A 334 3.68 -4.06 -9.60
N ALA A 335 2.66 -4.50 -8.87
CA ALA A 335 2.71 -5.73 -8.06
C ALA A 335 2.86 -6.99 -8.92
N CYS A 336 2.34 -6.99 -10.15
CA CYS A 336 2.49 -8.07 -11.12
C CYS A 336 3.77 -7.95 -11.98
N GLY A 337 4.59 -6.91 -11.79
CA GLY A 337 5.82 -6.70 -12.56
C GLY A 337 5.64 -6.01 -13.92
N PHE A 338 4.45 -5.50 -14.23
CA PHE A 338 4.25 -4.59 -15.37
C PHE A 338 4.72 -3.18 -15.02
N THR A 339 4.89 -2.31 -16.03
CA THR A 339 5.04 -0.87 -15.77
C THR A 339 3.78 -0.35 -15.10
N ALA A 340 3.94 0.48 -14.06
CA ALA A 340 2.80 0.87 -13.23
C ALA A 340 1.80 1.69 -14.06
N HIS A 341 2.26 2.76 -14.71
CA HIS A 341 1.48 3.50 -15.69
C HIS A 341 1.59 2.83 -17.09
N PRO A 342 0.47 2.58 -17.78
CA PRO A 342 0.48 1.95 -19.11
C PRO A 342 1.27 2.72 -20.18
N ALA A 343 1.31 4.05 -20.08
CA ALA A 343 2.02 4.91 -21.03
C ALA A 343 3.52 5.12 -20.73
N GLU A 344 4.07 4.57 -19.64
CA GLU A 344 5.46 4.83 -19.23
C GLU A 344 6.46 4.47 -20.32
N GLU A 345 6.39 3.27 -20.89
CA GLU A 345 7.32 2.83 -21.92
C GLU A 345 7.16 3.63 -23.22
N LYS A 346 5.91 3.98 -23.58
CA LYS A 346 5.65 4.86 -24.72
C LYS A 346 6.30 6.24 -24.53
N PHE A 347 6.19 6.81 -23.32
CA PHE A 347 6.84 8.08 -22.98
C PHE A 347 8.37 7.99 -23.04
N LYS A 348 8.96 6.92 -22.49
CA LYS A 348 10.42 6.69 -22.54
C LYS A 348 10.93 6.60 -23.97
N LEU A 349 10.28 5.83 -24.83
CA LEU A 349 10.65 5.72 -26.24
C LEU A 349 10.51 7.06 -26.97
N TRP A 350 9.42 7.78 -26.76
CA TRP A 350 9.19 9.10 -27.34
C TRP A 350 10.28 10.12 -26.93
N SER A 351 10.66 10.15 -25.66
CA SER A 351 11.67 11.06 -25.11
C SER A 351 13.13 10.70 -25.45
N GLN A 352 13.43 9.48 -25.92
CA GLN A 352 14.79 9.12 -26.37
C GLN A 352 15.24 9.93 -27.59
N SER A 353 14.30 10.27 -28.48
CA SER A 353 14.57 11.03 -29.71
C SER A 353 14.68 12.54 -29.50
N ARG A 354 14.52 13.02 -28.26
CA ARG A 354 14.42 14.44 -27.93
C ARG A 354 15.56 14.86 -26.99
N ALA A 355 16.07 16.06 -27.24
CA ALA A 355 17.01 16.75 -26.37
C ALA A 355 16.61 18.23 -26.34
N ILE A 356 15.97 18.65 -25.25
CA ILE A 356 15.46 20.00 -25.06
C ILE A 356 16.47 20.80 -24.22
N SER A 357 16.92 21.92 -24.76
CA SER A 357 17.78 22.86 -24.03
C SER A 357 17.03 23.51 -22.87
N LEU A 358 17.71 23.69 -21.72
CA LEU A 358 17.16 24.42 -20.57
C LEU A 358 16.91 25.90 -20.89
N GLU A 359 17.57 26.46 -21.92
CA GLU A 359 17.28 27.80 -22.42
C GLU A 359 15.86 27.93 -22.99
N LYS A 360 15.21 26.82 -23.39
CA LYS A 360 13.79 26.88 -23.75
C LYS A 360 12.88 27.12 -22.55
N LEU A 361 13.30 26.70 -21.36
CA LEU A 361 12.54 26.91 -20.13
C LEU A 361 12.84 28.31 -19.54
N PHE A 362 14.10 28.73 -19.61
CA PHE A 362 14.59 30.01 -19.09
C PHE A 362 15.44 30.79 -20.13
N PRO A 363 14.84 31.35 -21.20
CA PRO A 363 15.57 32.06 -22.25
C PRO A 363 16.36 33.28 -21.75
N SER A 364 15.93 33.89 -20.64
CA SER A 364 16.58 35.04 -20.02
C SER A 364 17.90 34.69 -19.31
N ILE A 365 18.09 33.44 -18.90
CA ILE A 365 19.25 33.00 -18.10
C ILE A 365 20.41 32.52 -18.99
N ARG A 366 20.11 31.88 -20.13
CA ARG A 366 21.10 31.38 -21.11
C ARG A 366 22.13 30.42 -20.51
N HIS A 367 21.67 29.50 -19.68
CA HIS A 367 22.49 28.44 -19.08
C HIS A 367 21.89 27.07 -19.41
N ASN A 368 22.76 26.15 -19.85
CA ASN A 368 22.40 24.76 -20.17
C ASN A 368 23.06 23.73 -19.26
N GLU A 369 24.00 24.16 -18.42
CA GLU A 369 24.64 23.31 -17.42
C GLU A 369 23.98 23.49 -16.06
N VAL A 370 24.00 22.41 -15.29
CA VAL A 370 23.45 22.38 -13.93
C VAL A 370 24.56 22.06 -12.93
N HIS A 371 24.61 22.83 -11.85
CA HIS A 371 25.24 22.42 -10.61
C HIS A 371 24.17 21.80 -9.72
N ARG A 372 24.40 20.55 -9.30
CA ARG A 372 23.41 19.82 -8.51
C ARG A 372 23.38 20.32 -7.07
N LEU A 373 22.22 20.78 -6.62
CA LEU A 373 21.95 21.01 -5.21
C LEU A 373 21.48 19.72 -4.54
N ASP A 374 22.18 19.28 -3.48
CA ASP A 374 21.80 18.11 -2.69
C ASP A 374 20.85 18.52 -1.55
N LEU A 375 19.57 18.19 -1.68
CA LEU A 375 18.57 18.37 -0.62
C LEU A 375 18.17 17.05 0.05
N SER A 376 18.95 15.98 -0.20
CA SER A 376 18.65 14.67 0.36
C SER A 376 18.68 14.68 1.90
N VAL A 377 18.06 13.67 2.52
CA VAL A 377 18.10 13.48 3.99
C VAL A 377 19.54 13.48 4.53
N SER A 378 20.49 12.93 3.77
CA SER A 378 21.91 12.88 4.14
C SER A 378 22.70 14.18 3.85
N SER A 379 22.06 15.21 3.29
CA SER A 379 22.75 16.42 2.85
C SER A 379 23.36 17.18 4.02
N SER A 380 24.68 17.34 4.00
CA SER A 380 25.41 18.25 4.89
C SER A 380 25.24 19.71 4.47
N TRP A 381 25.02 19.97 3.18
CA TRP A 381 24.75 21.32 2.69
C TRP A 381 23.43 21.85 3.24
N LEU A 382 22.38 21.01 3.30
CA LEU A 382 21.06 21.42 3.79
C LEU A 382 21.11 21.90 5.25
N GLY A 383 21.88 21.21 6.10
CA GLY A 383 22.06 21.56 7.50
C GLY A 383 20.91 21.12 8.41
N HIS A 384 20.75 21.81 9.54
CA HIS A 384 19.74 21.50 10.56
C HIS A 384 18.35 22.03 10.15
N GLU A 385 17.27 21.45 10.71
CA GLU A 385 15.88 21.86 10.42
C GLU A 385 15.60 23.36 10.57
N LYS A 386 16.09 23.96 11.66
CA LYS A 386 16.02 25.40 11.87
C LYS A 386 16.69 26.23 10.75
N ASP A 387 17.77 25.72 10.16
CA ASP A 387 18.52 26.45 9.15
C ASP A 387 17.78 26.45 7.82
N PHE A 388 17.18 25.32 7.44
CA PHE A 388 16.48 25.25 6.15
C PHE A 388 15.05 25.76 6.18
N ASN A 389 14.47 25.97 7.38
CA ASN A 389 13.21 26.68 7.55
C ASN A 389 13.38 28.20 7.71
N ASP A 390 14.62 28.68 7.85
CA ASP A 390 14.96 30.10 7.75
C ASP A 390 15.19 30.44 6.26
N LEU A 391 14.18 31.03 5.62
CA LEU A 391 14.20 31.30 4.18
C LEU A 391 15.25 32.34 3.79
N ASP A 392 15.53 33.32 4.65
CA ASP A 392 16.57 34.32 4.41
C ASP A 392 17.96 33.67 4.44
N PHE A 393 18.20 32.81 5.44
CA PHE A 393 19.46 32.06 5.52
C PHE A 393 19.62 31.06 4.38
N PHE A 394 18.53 30.39 3.98
CA PHE A 394 18.55 29.48 2.83
C PHE A 394 18.87 30.25 1.54
N GLN A 395 18.23 31.39 1.30
CA GLN A 395 18.52 32.26 0.14
C GLN A 395 19.96 32.77 0.15
N TYR A 396 20.48 33.14 1.33
CA TYR A 396 21.90 33.52 1.48
C TYR A 396 22.84 32.39 1.03
N LYS A 397 22.58 31.15 1.46
CA LYS A 397 23.39 29.98 1.06
C LYS A 397 23.30 29.69 -0.43
N LEU A 398 22.11 29.82 -1.03
CA LEU A 398 21.95 29.68 -2.48
C LEU A 398 22.76 30.75 -3.24
N ASN A 399 22.70 32.01 -2.79
CA ASN A 399 23.45 33.10 -3.42
C ASN A 399 24.97 32.86 -3.36
N ALA A 400 25.47 32.39 -2.22
CA ALA A 400 26.88 32.00 -2.07
C ALA A 400 27.26 30.88 -3.04
N LEU A 401 26.44 29.82 -3.13
CA LEU A 401 26.67 28.70 -4.04
C LEU A 401 26.58 29.11 -5.52
N GLN A 402 25.64 29.99 -5.87
CA GLN A 402 25.49 30.52 -7.22
C GLN A 402 26.71 31.36 -7.62
N ALA A 403 27.31 32.11 -6.69
CA ALA A 403 28.53 32.87 -6.92
C ALA A 403 29.76 31.97 -7.16
N GLU A 404 29.80 30.77 -6.55
CA GLU A 404 30.82 29.75 -6.82
C GLU A 404 30.62 29.09 -8.20
N HIS A 405 29.40 29.09 -8.72
CA HIS A 405 29.02 28.44 -9.98
C HIS A 405 28.25 29.39 -10.93
N PRO A 406 28.82 30.53 -11.35
CA PRO A 406 28.09 31.60 -12.02
C PRO A 406 27.60 31.27 -13.43
N SER A 407 28.10 30.21 -14.06
CA SER A 407 27.70 29.76 -15.40
C SER A 407 26.74 28.58 -15.40
N LYS A 408 26.27 28.14 -14.23
CA LYS A 408 25.43 26.97 -14.06
C LYS A 408 24.14 27.33 -13.33
N LEU A 409 23.07 26.66 -13.72
CA LEU A 409 21.83 26.65 -12.97
C LEU A 409 22.01 25.79 -11.71
N LEU A 410 21.57 26.29 -10.56
CA LEU A 410 21.37 25.44 -9.41
C LEU A 410 20.09 24.65 -9.64
N ALA A 411 20.18 23.33 -9.68
CA ALA A 411 19.01 22.46 -9.87
C ALA A 411 19.21 21.09 -9.23
N GLY A 412 18.14 20.33 -9.09
CA GLY A 412 18.17 19.02 -8.44
C GLY A 412 16.76 18.51 -8.17
N GLY A 413 16.63 17.23 -7.83
CA GLY A 413 15.43 16.78 -7.12
C GLY A 413 14.63 15.61 -7.68
N TYR A 414 14.89 15.02 -8.84
CA TYR A 414 14.03 13.90 -9.26
C TYR A 414 14.22 12.65 -8.38
N LEU A 415 13.13 12.18 -7.76
CA LEU A 415 13.07 11.09 -6.77
C LEU A 415 14.06 11.26 -5.61
N GLU A 416 14.40 12.50 -5.27
CA GLU A 416 15.27 12.83 -4.15
C GLU A 416 14.48 12.73 -2.84
N PRO A 417 14.91 11.92 -1.85
CA PRO A 417 14.29 11.87 -0.55
C PRO A 417 14.71 13.08 0.29
N ARG A 418 13.79 13.98 0.61
CA ARG A 418 14.09 15.25 1.29
C ARG A 418 13.47 15.33 2.68
N PRO A 419 14.15 15.92 3.68
CA PRO A 419 13.63 16.10 5.03
C PRO A 419 12.86 17.43 5.22
N ILE A 420 12.73 18.24 4.16
CA ILE A 420 12.21 19.62 4.21
C ILE A 420 10.68 19.72 4.35
N TYR A 421 9.96 18.61 4.14
CA TYR A 421 8.51 18.52 4.29
C TYR A 421 8.17 18.28 5.77
N THR A 422 8.27 19.33 6.58
CA THR A 422 8.25 19.24 8.05
C THR A 422 6.86 19.33 8.68
N THR A 423 5.83 19.70 7.92
CA THR A 423 4.46 19.81 8.42
C THR A 423 3.76 18.44 8.47
N SER A 424 2.75 18.32 9.33
CA SER A 424 1.99 17.07 9.48
C SER A 424 1.10 16.73 8.28
N SER A 425 0.87 17.67 7.34
CA SER A 425 0.10 17.39 6.11
C SER A 425 0.80 16.41 5.17
N TYR A 426 2.10 16.19 5.38
CA TYR A 426 2.88 15.19 4.65
C TYR A 426 2.83 13.80 5.30
N ASP A 427 2.26 13.67 6.50
CA ASP A 427 2.25 12.43 7.26
C ASP A 427 0.96 11.65 7.11
N LYS A 428 1.07 10.33 7.13
CA LYS A 428 -0.07 9.42 7.37
C LYS A 428 0.34 8.27 8.28
N ILE A 429 -0.65 7.54 8.78
CA ILE A 429 -0.44 6.24 9.42
C ILE A 429 -0.62 5.15 8.37
N GLY A 430 0.49 4.52 7.96
CA GLY A 430 0.47 3.34 7.07
C GLY A 430 0.34 2.03 7.86
N ASN A 431 0.50 0.90 7.17
CA ASN A 431 0.43 -0.42 7.82
C ASN A 431 1.65 -0.75 8.68
N LYS A 432 2.76 -0.03 8.49
CA LYS A 432 4.04 -0.21 9.22
C LYS A 432 4.36 0.97 10.17
N GLY A 433 3.34 1.76 10.54
CA GLY A 433 3.47 2.94 11.40
C GLY A 433 3.38 4.26 10.64
N ARG A 434 3.82 5.36 11.27
CA ARG A 434 3.84 6.69 10.67
C ARG A 434 4.83 6.74 9.50
N GLU A 435 4.39 7.31 8.40
CA GLU A 435 5.22 7.58 7.23
C GLU A 435 4.94 8.97 6.68
N SER A 436 5.93 9.55 6.04
CA SER A 436 5.90 10.92 5.50
C SER A 436 6.13 10.87 4.00
N ARG A 437 5.45 11.73 3.25
CA ARG A 437 5.83 12.03 1.87
C ARG A 437 7.19 12.71 1.91
N SER A 438 8.19 12.06 1.30
CA SER A 438 9.58 12.52 1.32
C SER A 438 10.22 12.51 -0.07
N ILE A 439 9.63 11.79 -1.02
CA ILE A 439 10.23 11.59 -2.33
C ILE A 439 9.76 12.69 -3.27
N HIS A 440 10.65 13.58 -3.67
CA HIS A 440 10.35 14.64 -4.61
C HIS A 440 10.09 14.10 -6.01
N LEU A 441 8.99 14.51 -6.65
CA LEU A 441 8.49 13.92 -7.90
C LEU A 441 8.86 14.73 -9.16
N GLY A 442 9.38 15.94 -8.97
CA GLY A 442 9.84 16.83 -10.05
C GLY A 442 11.32 17.19 -9.95
N ILE A 443 11.72 18.21 -10.69
CA ILE A 443 13.01 18.88 -10.61
C ILE A 443 12.77 20.31 -10.19
N ASP A 444 13.58 20.79 -9.25
CA ASP A 444 13.56 22.19 -8.86
C ASP A 444 14.73 22.94 -9.50
N PHE A 445 14.45 24.15 -9.97
CA PHE A 445 15.45 25.08 -10.52
C PHE A 445 15.45 26.36 -9.68
N TRP A 446 16.53 26.62 -8.95
CA TRP A 446 16.64 27.79 -8.08
C TRP A 446 17.12 29.00 -8.88
N LEU A 447 16.26 30.00 -8.98
CA LEU A 447 16.45 31.20 -9.79
C LEU A 447 15.77 32.39 -9.09
N PRO A 448 16.22 33.63 -9.35
CA PRO A 448 15.60 34.80 -8.75
C PRO A 448 14.09 34.89 -9.03
N ALA A 449 13.33 35.46 -8.09
CA ALA A 449 11.95 35.85 -8.32
C ALA A 449 11.82 36.76 -9.57
N ALA A 450 10.64 36.77 -10.18
CA ALA A 450 10.35 37.43 -11.46
C ALA A 450 11.07 36.84 -12.69
N THR A 451 11.81 35.74 -12.56
CA THR A 451 12.39 35.06 -13.74
C THR A 451 11.26 34.46 -14.59
N PRO A 452 11.18 34.77 -15.91
CA PRO A 452 10.12 34.25 -16.76
C PRO A 452 10.35 32.77 -17.13
N VAL A 453 9.29 31.98 -17.02
CA VAL A 453 9.24 30.54 -17.29
C VAL A 453 8.41 30.29 -18.54
N HIS A 454 8.92 29.47 -19.46
CA HIS A 454 8.33 29.30 -20.80
C HIS A 454 7.89 27.86 -21.06
N ALA A 455 6.86 27.70 -21.89
CA ALA A 455 6.33 26.40 -22.27
C ALA A 455 7.30 25.63 -23.16
N LEU A 456 7.54 24.36 -22.83
CA LEU A 456 8.41 23.51 -23.65
C LEU A 456 7.72 22.99 -24.92
N PHE A 457 6.40 22.83 -24.85
CA PHE A 457 5.56 22.26 -25.89
C PHE A 457 4.28 23.07 -26.04
N ASP A 458 3.63 22.94 -27.19
CA ASP A 458 2.26 23.41 -27.36
C ASP A 458 1.35 22.65 -26.38
N GLY A 459 0.44 23.35 -25.72
CA GLY A 459 -0.36 22.74 -24.67
C GLY A 459 -1.65 23.47 -24.35
N GLU A 460 -2.56 22.77 -23.69
CA GLU A 460 -3.80 23.31 -23.16
C GLU A 460 -3.71 23.47 -21.66
N VAL A 461 -4.11 24.64 -21.14
CA VAL A 461 -4.13 24.92 -19.70
C VAL A 461 -5.23 24.08 -19.04
N VAL A 462 -4.85 23.15 -18.16
CA VAL A 462 -5.80 22.33 -17.38
C VAL A 462 -5.87 22.74 -15.90
N THR A 463 -4.86 23.44 -15.41
CA THR A 463 -4.84 24.07 -14.08
C THR A 463 -4.14 25.42 -14.18
N ALA A 464 -4.71 26.45 -13.58
CA ALA A 464 -4.13 27.79 -13.47
C ALA A 464 -4.72 28.46 -12.21
N VAL A 465 -4.08 28.28 -11.07
CA VAL A 465 -4.65 28.62 -9.75
C VAL A 465 -3.61 29.20 -8.79
N ASN A 466 -4.11 29.80 -7.70
CA ASN A 466 -3.34 30.00 -6.49
C ASN A 466 -3.56 28.82 -5.55
N ASP A 467 -2.58 27.94 -5.46
CA ASP A 467 -2.55 26.84 -4.52
C ASP A 467 -1.99 27.32 -3.17
N ALA A 468 -2.87 27.94 -2.40
CA ALA A 468 -2.51 28.67 -1.20
C ALA A 468 -2.31 27.74 0.00
N GLY A 469 -1.17 27.88 0.68
CA GLY A 469 -0.88 27.17 1.91
C GLY A 469 0.60 27.25 2.26
N ASP A 470 0.95 26.81 3.46
CA ASP A 470 2.35 26.70 3.86
C ASP A 470 2.96 25.44 3.24
N LYS A 471 4.03 25.63 2.46
CA LYS A 471 4.70 24.58 1.69
C LYS A 471 3.88 24.01 0.53
N GLU A 472 2.84 24.71 0.07
CA GLU A 472 2.11 24.41 -1.17
C GLU A 472 2.76 25.09 -2.39
N TYR A 473 2.12 25.05 -3.57
CA TYR A 473 2.73 25.59 -4.80
C TYR A 473 2.63 27.11 -4.98
N GLY A 474 1.70 27.82 -4.33
CA GLY A 474 1.39 29.21 -4.70
C GLY A 474 0.86 29.30 -6.14
N GLY A 475 1.47 30.10 -7.02
CA GLY A 475 1.09 30.11 -8.43
C GLY A 475 1.38 28.76 -9.11
N LEU A 476 0.33 28.08 -9.56
CA LEU A 476 0.39 26.75 -10.18
C LEU A 476 -0.23 26.78 -11.58
N VAL A 477 0.53 26.33 -12.57
CA VAL A 477 0.03 26.08 -13.93
C VAL A 477 0.33 24.64 -14.34
N ILE A 478 -0.65 23.94 -14.90
CA ILE A 478 -0.48 22.61 -15.50
C ILE A 478 -0.97 22.66 -16.95
N LEU A 479 -0.13 22.20 -17.86
CA LEU A 479 -0.43 22.09 -19.28
C LEU A 479 -0.62 20.63 -19.68
N ARG A 480 -1.62 20.35 -20.50
CA ARG A 480 -1.83 19.07 -21.19
C ARG A 480 -1.26 19.14 -22.60
N HIS A 481 -0.48 18.15 -22.98
CA HIS A 481 0.19 18.05 -24.28
C HIS A 481 -0.28 16.83 -25.05
N ARG A 482 -0.29 16.94 -26.39
CA ARG A 482 -0.57 15.84 -27.30
C ARG A 482 0.48 15.82 -28.41
N GLU A 483 1.45 14.94 -28.25
CA GLU A 483 2.63 14.83 -29.12
C GLU A 483 2.66 13.45 -29.75
N GLU A 484 2.52 13.33 -31.08
CA GLU A 484 2.63 12.04 -31.78
C GLU A 484 1.72 10.93 -31.20
N GLY A 485 0.53 11.30 -30.72
CA GLY A 485 -0.43 10.38 -30.09
C GLY A 485 -0.08 9.98 -28.64
N LEU A 486 0.90 10.63 -28.01
CA LEU A 486 1.17 10.56 -26.57
C LEU A 486 0.51 11.75 -25.88
N GLU A 487 -0.28 11.47 -24.84
CA GLU A 487 -0.79 12.51 -23.93
C GLU A 487 0.05 12.49 -22.65
N PHE A 488 0.49 13.67 -22.21
CA PHE A 488 1.21 13.88 -20.96
C PHE A 488 1.00 15.32 -20.49
N TYR A 489 1.48 15.63 -19.29
CA TYR A 489 1.30 16.92 -18.65
C TYR A 489 2.63 17.45 -18.14
N THR A 490 2.77 18.78 -18.13
CA THR A 490 3.85 19.49 -17.43
C THR A 490 3.25 20.36 -16.35
N LEU A 491 3.78 20.28 -15.14
CA LEU A 491 3.41 21.08 -13.99
C LEU A 491 4.50 22.10 -13.70
N TYR A 492 4.09 23.35 -13.50
CA TYR A 492 4.91 24.50 -13.18
C TYR A 492 4.42 25.11 -11.86
N GLY A 493 5.12 24.82 -10.77
CA GLY A 493 4.81 25.31 -9.42
C GLY A 493 5.71 26.47 -8.97
N HIS A 494 5.33 27.13 -7.88
CA HIS A 494 6.05 28.26 -7.28
C HIS A 494 6.17 29.50 -8.20
N LEU A 495 5.20 29.65 -9.12
CA LEU A 495 5.05 30.86 -9.91
C LEU A 495 4.43 31.99 -9.06
N SER A 496 4.56 33.21 -9.54
CA SER A 496 3.81 34.36 -9.07
C SER A 496 2.32 34.13 -9.34
N VAL A 497 1.50 34.24 -8.30
CA VAL A 497 0.04 34.08 -8.36
C VAL A 497 -0.56 34.97 -9.46
N ASP A 498 -0.10 36.21 -9.56
CA ASP A 498 -0.61 37.18 -10.53
C ASP A 498 -0.34 36.77 -11.98
N THR A 499 0.72 36.00 -12.24
CA THR A 499 1.04 35.52 -13.59
C THR A 499 0.39 34.18 -13.88
N ALA A 500 0.39 33.26 -12.92
CA ALA A 500 -0.22 31.94 -13.06
C ALA A 500 -1.74 32.02 -13.30
N THR A 501 -2.44 32.92 -12.60
CA THR A 501 -3.90 33.05 -12.67
C THR A 501 -4.42 33.88 -13.85
N ARG A 502 -3.53 34.43 -14.70
CA ARG A 502 -3.94 35.09 -15.96
C ARG A 502 -4.42 34.09 -17.01
N HIS A 503 -3.98 32.85 -16.91
CA HIS A 503 -4.38 31.81 -17.84
C HIS A 503 -5.81 31.35 -17.57
N THR A 504 -6.56 31.14 -18.64
CA THR A 504 -7.92 30.58 -18.55
C THR A 504 -7.86 29.08 -18.82
N LEU A 505 -8.65 28.28 -18.09
CA LEU A 505 -8.77 26.85 -18.37
C LEU A 505 -9.21 26.60 -19.83
N GLY A 506 -8.56 25.66 -20.49
CA GLY A 506 -8.75 25.35 -21.90
C GLY A 506 -8.02 26.28 -22.87
N ALA A 507 -7.34 27.32 -22.40
CA ALA A 507 -6.53 28.19 -23.26
C ALA A 507 -5.35 27.41 -23.84
N HIS A 508 -5.01 27.72 -25.09
CA HIS A 508 -3.84 27.15 -25.76
C HIS A 508 -2.62 28.04 -25.53
N ILE A 509 -1.50 27.43 -25.18
CA ILE A 509 -0.19 28.05 -25.02
C ILE A 509 0.75 27.40 -26.04
N ASN A 510 1.45 28.19 -26.85
CA ASN A 510 2.42 27.66 -27.81
C ASN A 510 3.76 27.40 -27.13
N SER A 511 4.55 26.48 -27.67
CA SER A 511 5.94 26.27 -27.29
C SER A 511 6.72 27.59 -27.37
N GLY A 512 7.42 27.94 -26.30
CA GLY A 512 8.16 29.19 -26.16
C GLY A 512 7.35 30.37 -25.66
N ASP A 513 6.03 30.26 -25.43
CA ASP A 513 5.26 31.30 -24.76
C ASP A 513 5.55 31.33 -23.25
N VAL A 514 5.42 32.51 -22.64
CA VAL A 514 5.58 32.69 -21.18
C VAL A 514 4.40 32.07 -20.44
N ILE A 515 4.68 31.12 -19.55
CA ILE A 515 3.69 30.52 -18.64
C ILE A 515 3.50 31.40 -17.42
N GLY A 516 4.57 32.01 -16.92
CA GLY A 516 4.50 32.88 -15.76
C GLY A 516 5.89 33.29 -15.32
N GLU A 517 5.96 33.97 -14.20
CA GLU A 517 7.22 34.39 -13.57
C GLU A 517 7.37 33.68 -12.24
N LEU A 518 8.61 33.42 -11.79
CA LEU A 518 8.84 32.84 -10.46
C LEU A 518 8.31 33.76 -9.37
N GLY A 519 7.57 33.18 -8.42
CA GLY A 519 7.02 33.90 -7.29
C GLY A 519 8.04 34.05 -6.17
N ASP A 520 7.88 35.12 -5.39
CA ASP A 520 8.62 35.32 -4.14
C ASP A 520 7.79 34.86 -2.92
N TRP A 521 8.46 34.65 -1.79
CA TRP A 521 7.79 34.46 -0.51
C TRP A 521 7.00 35.74 -0.14
N PRO A 522 5.77 35.62 0.42
CA PRO A 522 5.04 34.38 0.75
C PRO A 522 4.17 33.83 -0.39
N GLY A 523 4.06 34.53 -1.52
CA GLY A 523 3.09 34.24 -2.58
C GLY A 523 3.32 32.92 -3.33
N ASN A 524 4.51 32.33 -3.24
CA ASN A 524 4.87 31.06 -3.89
C ASN A 524 4.63 29.81 -3.01
N GLY A 525 3.86 29.93 -1.91
CA GLY A 525 3.61 28.83 -0.98
C GLY A 525 4.68 28.68 0.11
N ASN A 526 5.30 29.78 0.48
CA ASN A 526 6.34 29.88 1.50
C ASN A 526 7.67 29.16 1.20
N TRP A 527 8.21 29.39 0.00
CA TRP A 527 9.49 28.85 -0.43
C TRP A 527 10.47 29.93 -0.85
N VAL A 528 11.77 29.62 -0.80
CA VAL A 528 12.78 30.41 -1.50
C VAL A 528 12.50 30.35 -3.01
N PRO A 529 12.58 31.44 -3.77
CA PRO A 529 12.25 31.45 -5.20
C PRO A 529 12.92 30.32 -6.00
N HIS A 530 12.09 29.50 -6.65
CA HIS A 530 12.50 28.43 -7.54
C HIS A 530 11.33 28.02 -8.45
N LEU A 531 11.60 27.31 -9.54
CA LEU A 531 10.58 26.58 -10.30
C LEU A 531 10.53 25.15 -9.78
N HIS A 532 9.34 24.64 -9.45
CA HIS A 532 9.10 23.20 -9.42
C HIS A 532 8.57 22.75 -10.79
N PHE A 533 9.34 21.93 -11.50
CA PHE A 533 8.98 21.41 -12.82
C PHE A 533 8.80 19.89 -12.78
N GLN A 534 7.61 19.42 -13.15
CA GLN A 534 7.26 18.00 -13.10
C GLN A 534 6.58 17.54 -14.39
N LEU A 535 6.95 16.34 -14.85
CA LEU A 535 6.24 15.62 -15.90
C LEU A 535 5.24 14.65 -15.27
N MET A 536 4.06 14.50 -15.89
CA MET A 536 3.02 13.58 -15.41
C MET A 536 2.36 12.87 -16.61
N LEU A 537 2.04 11.59 -16.47
CA LEU A 537 1.34 10.81 -17.50
C LEU A 537 -0.17 10.76 -17.29
N SER A 538 -0.66 11.16 -16.11
CA SER A 538 -2.07 11.30 -15.79
C SER A 538 -2.24 12.30 -14.66
N MET A 539 -3.37 13.01 -14.67
CA MET A 539 -3.81 13.86 -13.56
C MET A 539 -4.47 13.05 -12.43
N LEU A 540 -4.67 11.74 -12.62
CA LEU A 540 -5.57 10.93 -11.79
C LEU A 540 -6.92 11.66 -11.68
N ASP A 541 -7.45 11.86 -10.47
CA ASP A 541 -8.64 12.68 -10.23
C ASP A 541 -8.31 14.11 -9.74
N TYR A 542 -7.03 14.50 -9.72
CA TYR A 542 -6.62 15.84 -9.26
C TYR A 542 -7.04 16.91 -10.26
N LYS A 543 -7.53 18.04 -9.73
CA LYS A 543 -7.86 19.26 -10.49
C LYS A 543 -6.94 20.43 -10.14
N THR A 544 -6.48 20.42 -8.90
CA THR A 544 -5.55 21.34 -8.25
C THR A 544 -4.67 20.51 -7.31
N ASP A 545 -3.54 21.06 -6.84
CA ASP A 545 -2.62 20.41 -5.90
C ASP A 545 -2.26 18.96 -6.31
N PHE A 546 -1.74 18.80 -7.54
CA PHE A 546 -1.21 17.50 -7.92
C PHE A 546 0.07 17.22 -7.10
N PRO A 547 0.24 16.02 -6.50
CA PRO A 547 1.37 15.76 -5.61
C PRO A 547 2.74 16.02 -6.24
N GLY A 548 3.51 16.92 -5.63
CA GLY A 548 4.94 17.16 -5.94
C GLY A 548 5.88 16.30 -5.10
N VAL A 549 5.34 15.63 -4.10
CA VAL A 549 6.06 14.72 -3.20
C VAL A 549 5.23 13.46 -2.94
N GLY A 550 5.88 12.29 -2.97
CA GLY A 550 5.27 10.98 -2.75
C GLY A 550 5.84 10.20 -1.56
N TYR A 551 5.13 9.15 -1.16
CA TYR A 551 5.61 8.20 -0.16
C TYR A 551 6.60 7.20 -0.77
N PHE A 552 7.62 6.80 0.00
CA PHE A 552 8.64 5.87 -0.48
C PHE A 552 8.09 4.46 -0.80
N ASN A 553 7.12 3.96 -0.02
CA ASN A 553 6.47 2.67 -0.31
C ASN A 553 5.67 2.67 -1.63
N GLN A 554 5.35 3.85 -2.16
CA GLN A 554 4.65 4.05 -3.44
C GLN A 554 5.60 4.44 -4.58
N LEU A 555 6.92 4.47 -4.35
CA LEU A 555 7.92 4.98 -5.29
C LEU A 555 7.80 4.40 -6.70
N LYS A 556 7.53 3.09 -6.81
CA LYS A 556 7.40 2.42 -8.12
C LYS A 556 6.27 3.03 -8.97
N VAL A 557 5.15 3.36 -8.33
CA VAL A 557 3.98 3.93 -9.01
C VAL A 557 4.25 5.39 -9.35
N TRP A 558 4.72 6.18 -8.38
CA TRP A 558 5.03 7.60 -8.61
C TRP A 558 6.13 7.81 -9.66
N LYS A 559 7.18 6.98 -9.68
CA LYS A 559 8.23 7.03 -10.71
C LYS A 559 7.68 6.79 -12.12
N SER A 560 6.70 5.92 -12.24
CA SER A 560 6.08 5.57 -13.52
C SER A 560 5.08 6.65 -13.98
N LEU A 561 4.32 7.20 -13.02
CA LEU A 561 3.33 8.26 -13.25
C LEU A 561 3.99 9.62 -13.52
N CYS A 562 5.10 9.92 -12.84
CA CYS A 562 5.89 11.14 -12.97
C CYS A 562 7.29 10.79 -13.49
N PRO A 563 7.49 10.70 -14.82
CA PRO A 563 8.79 10.37 -15.41
C PRO A 563 9.84 11.43 -15.12
N ASP A 564 11.12 11.03 -15.13
CA ASP A 564 12.27 11.93 -14.94
C ASP A 564 12.27 13.05 -16.00
N PRO A 565 12.14 14.33 -15.63
CA PRO A 565 12.27 15.44 -16.58
C PRO A 565 13.61 15.48 -17.31
N ASN A 566 14.67 14.90 -16.75
CA ASN A 566 15.95 14.78 -17.42
C ASN A 566 15.92 13.81 -18.62
N LEU A 567 14.87 13.01 -18.79
CA LEU A 567 14.60 12.31 -20.05
C LEU A 567 14.40 13.29 -21.22
N LEU A 568 14.03 14.54 -20.97
CA LEU A 568 13.94 15.58 -22.02
C LEU A 568 15.21 16.42 -22.10
N PHE A 569 15.77 16.82 -20.96
CA PHE A 569 16.90 17.77 -20.93
C PHE A 569 18.27 17.13 -21.24
N LYS A 570 18.47 15.86 -20.86
CA LYS A 570 19.74 15.12 -21.04
C LYS A 570 20.97 15.83 -20.42
N VAL A 571 20.78 16.51 -19.28
CA VAL A 571 21.83 17.25 -18.58
C VAL A 571 22.46 16.39 -17.49
N GLN A 572 23.80 16.27 -17.52
CA GLN A 572 24.55 15.45 -16.56
C GLN A 572 24.34 15.88 -15.10
N GLY A 573 24.23 17.19 -14.85
CA GLY A 573 24.01 17.74 -13.50
C GLY A 573 22.66 17.36 -12.89
N LEU A 574 21.69 16.95 -13.71
CA LEU A 574 20.38 16.47 -13.25
C LEU A 574 20.35 14.96 -13.03
N SER A 575 21.37 14.23 -13.45
CA SER A 575 21.46 12.79 -13.18
C SER A 575 21.70 12.53 -11.69
N GLY A 576 20.85 11.70 -11.07
CA GLY A 576 20.98 11.32 -9.68
C GLY A 576 22.32 10.62 -9.38
N LYS A 577 23.09 11.18 -8.45
CA LYS A 577 24.09 10.43 -7.67
C LYS A 577 23.35 9.56 -6.67
N HIS A 578 23.39 8.25 -6.89
CA HIS A 578 22.98 7.29 -5.89
C HIS A 578 24.14 7.09 -4.91
N GLY A 579 23.88 7.31 -3.62
CA GLY A 579 24.82 6.87 -2.60
C GLY A 579 24.93 5.33 -2.60
N ALA A 580 25.97 4.80 -1.97
CA ALA A 580 26.19 3.35 -1.91
C ALA A 580 24.95 2.61 -1.40
N SER A 581 24.61 1.49 -2.06
CA SER A 581 23.50 0.63 -1.68
C SER A 581 23.75 -0.02 -0.31
N ASN A 582 22.70 -0.53 0.33
CA ASN A 582 22.88 -1.23 1.60
C ASN A 582 23.78 -2.47 1.42
N GLU A 583 23.66 -3.18 0.30
CA GLU A 583 24.48 -4.33 -0.05
C GLU A 583 25.96 -3.95 -0.19
N GLU A 584 26.26 -2.84 -0.87
CA GLU A 584 27.62 -2.32 -1.02
C GLU A 584 28.22 -1.94 0.34
N VAL A 585 27.45 -1.23 1.18
CA VAL A 585 27.88 -0.85 2.53
C VAL A 585 28.11 -2.10 3.40
N ILE A 586 27.22 -3.09 3.36
CA ILE A 586 27.35 -4.33 4.12
C ILE A 586 28.57 -5.14 3.66
N ALA A 587 28.77 -5.26 2.34
CA ALA A 587 29.91 -5.98 1.76
C ALA A 587 31.23 -5.35 2.20
N PHE A 588 31.34 -4.03 2.08
CA PHE A 588 32.52 -3.28 2.53
C PHE A 588 32.77 -3.49 4.04
N ARG A 589 31.72 -3.41 4.87
CA ARG A 589 31.84 -3.66 6.32
C ARG A 589 32.35 -5.07 6.63
N LYS A 590 31.82 -6.10 5.96
CA LYS A 590 32.25 -7.50 6.17
C LYS A 590 33.72 -7.72 5.79
N GLN A 591 34.21 -6.99 4.78
CA GLN A 591 35.58 -7.11 4.31
C GLN A 591 36.57 -6.33 5.19
N HIS A 592 36.17 -5.18 5.74
CA HIS A 592 37.12 -4.22 6.32
C HIS A 592 36.90 -3.90 7.80
N LEU A 593 35.76 -4.25 8.42
CA LEU A 593 35.49 -4.00 9.83
C LEU A 593 35.62 -5.26 10.68
N GLY A 594 36.00 -5.08 11.94
CA GLY A 594 36.11 -6.17 12.90
C GLY A 594 34.76 -6.84 13.19
N LYS A 595 34.76 -8.16 13.40
CA LYS A 595 33.55 -8.98 13.62
C LYS A 595 32.71 -8.55 14.84
N GLY A 596 33.30 -7.82 15.79
CA GLY A 596 32.59 -7.26 16.95
C GLY A 596 31.60 -6.13 16.60
N LEU A 597 31.69 -5.54 15.40
CA LEU A 597 30.79 -4.48 14.92
C LEU A 597 29.60 -5.07 14.13
N SER A 598 28.89 -6.02 14.75
CA SER A 598 27.74 -6.71 14.15
C SER A 598 26.54 -5.77 13.94
N LEU A 599 25.72 -6.10 12.94
CA LEU A 599 24.46 -5.39 12.66
C LEU A 599 23.32 -6.07 13.42
N GLN A 600 22.45 -5.27 14.06
CA GLN A 600 21.43 -5.79 14.98
C GLN A 600 20.12 -6.23 14.29
N TYR A 601 19.84 -5.75 13.07
CA TYR A 601 18.59 -6.01 12.36
C TYR A 601 18.75 -7.05 11.24
N LYS A 602 17.72 -7.89 11.03
CA LYS A 602 17.66 -8.88 9.92
C LYS A 602 17.84 -8.22 8.56
N VAL A 603 17.17 -7.08 8.36
CA VAL A 603 17.39 -6.16 7.23
C VAL A 603 18.06 -4.92 7.80
N PRO A 604 19.37 -4.73 7.60
CA PRO A 604 20.07 -3.55 8.09
C PRO A 604 19.47 -2.25 7.56
N ILE A 605 19.31 -1.27 8.44
CA ILE A 605 18.75 0.04 8.12
C ILE A 605 19.89 1.05 8.02
N LYS A 606 19.92 1.85 6.95
CA LYS A 606 20.93 2.89 6.74
C LYS A 606 20.38 4.22 7.26
N MET A 607 20.59 4.46 8.54
CA MET A 607 20.27 5.74 9.17
C MET A 607 21.25 6.82 8.68
N VAL A 608 20.74 7.97 8.26
CA VAL A 608 21.56 9.07 7.71
C VAL A 608 21.37 10.41 8.41
N ARG A 609 20.30 10.56 9.21
CA ARG A 609 20.00 11.78 9.98
C ARG A 609 19.30 11.41 11.29
N GLY A 610 19.42 12.26 12.31
CA GLY A 610 18.63 12.16 13.54
C GLY A 610 17.79 13.42 13.73
N ALA A 611 16.69 13.35 14.47
CA ALA A 611 15.89 14.52 14.83
C ALA A 611 15.08 14.25 16.10
N GLY A 612 15.48 14.86 17.22
CA GLY A 612 14.88 14.62 18.53
C GLY A 612 14.87 13.12 18.85
N GLN A 613 13.72 12.57 19.17
CA GLN A 613 13.57 11.14 19.48
C GLN A 613 13.67 10.20 18.26
N TYR A 614 13.85 10.72 17.04
CA TYR A 614 13.83 9.93 15.81
C TYR A 614 15.20 9.78 15.16
N LEU A 615 15.41 8.63 14.50
CA LEU A 615 16.41 8.44 13.45
C LEU A 615 15.70 8.38 12.10
N MET A 616 16.35 8.90 11.06
CA MET A 616 15.83 8.89 9.70
C MET A 616 16.72 8.05 8.80
N ASP A 617 16.10 7.16 8.02
CA ASP A 617 16.81 6.43 6.97
C ASP A 617 17.07 7.32 5.73
N GLN A 618 17.79 6.78 4.76
CA GLN A 618 18.11 7.45 3.51
C GLN A 618 16.89 7.81 2.65
N HIS A 619 15.69 7.32 2.98
CA HIS A 619 14.44 7.58 2.30
C HIS A 619 13.54 8.56 3.09
N GLY A 620 14.00 9.06 4.24
CA GLY A 620 13.26 10.00 5.07
C GLY A 620 12.27 9.33 6.01
N ARG A 621 12.28 7.99 6.13
CA ARG A 621 11.43 7.30 7.09
C ARG A 621 11.95 7.53 8.51
N LYS A 622 11.08 8.02 9.38
CA LYS A 622 11.36 8.26 10.79
C LYS A 622 11.15 6.98 11.61
N TYR A 623 12.15 6.63 12.41
CA TYR A 623 12.14 5.53 13.35
C TYR A 623 12.25 6.09 14.76
N LEU A 624 11.34 5.71 15.65
CA LEU A 624 11.49 6.03 17.08
C LEU A 624 12.69 5.26 17.62
N ASP A 625 13.65 5.97 18.18
CA ASP A 625 14.85 5.34 18.71
C ASP A 625 14.61 4.80 20.12
N THR A 626 14.53 3.48 20.22
CA THR A 626 14.40 2.76 21.49
C THR A 626 15.63 1.91 21.80
N VAL A 627 16.74 2.12 21.06
CA VAL A 627 17.91 1.24 21.09
C VAL A 627 19.18 1.98 21.55
N ASN A 628 19.35 3.26 21.20
CA ASN A 628 20.57 3.97 21.61
C ASN A 628 20.67 4.18 23.13
N ASN A 629 21.88 4.01 23.66
CA ASN A 629 22.13 3.96 25.11
C ASN A 629 22.16 5.33 25.82
N VAL A 630 22.48 6.45 25.13
CA VAL A 630 22.76 7.76 25.76
C VAL A 630 22.20 8.94 24.94
N ALA A 631 20.88 8.99 24.71
CA ALA A 631 20.22 10.05 23.93
C ALA A 631 19.29 10.92 24.79
N HIS A 632 19.80 11.51 25.89
CA HIS A 632 18.99 12.23 26.90
C HIS A 632 18.15 13.40 26.36
N VAL A 633 18.65 14.11 25.34
CA VAL A 633 17.94 15.22 24.66
C VAL A 633 17.61 14.87 23.20
N GLY A 634 17.62 13.57 22.87
CA GLY A 634 17.48 13.07 21.51
C GLY A 634 18.68 13.38 20.61
N HIS A 635 18.44 13.28 19.32
CA HIS A 635 19.38 13.48 18.22
C HIS A 635 19.28 14.90 17.66
N GLU A 636 20.42 15.42 17.20
CA GLU A 636 20.50 16.69 16.47
C GLU A 636 19.88 17.89 17.20
N HIS A 637 19.80 17.88 18.54
CA HIS A 637 19.20 19.00 19.28
C HIS A 637 19.92 20.33 18.97
N ALA A 638 19.21 21.28 18.36
CA ALA A 638 19.80 22.51 17.80
C ALA A 638 20.76 23.26 18.75
N ALA A 639 20.42 23.37 20.04
CA ALA A 639 21.27 24.05 21.02
C ALA A 639 22.59 23.29 21.27
N VAL A 640 22.53 21.95 21.29
CA VAL A 640 23.71 21.09 21.50
C VAL A 640 24.58 21.09 20.25
N VAL A 641 23.98 21.00 19.06
CA VAL A 641 24.71 21.08 17.78
C VAL A 641 25.45 22.41 17.68
N LYS A 642 24.76 23.54 17.93
CA LYS A 642 25.37 24.88 17.90
C LYS A 642 26.53 24.99 18.90
N ALA A 643 26.32 24.59 20.15
CA ALA A 643 27.36 24.62 21.18
C ALA A 643 28.56 23.73 20.79
N GLY A 644 28.30 22.53 20.27
CA GLY A 644 29.32 21.59 19.79
C GLY A 644 30.12 22.15 18.61
N GLN A 645 29.48 22.76 17.62
CA GLN A 645 30.15 23.42 16.49
C GLN A 645 31.05 24.56 16.95
N GLN A 646 30.56 25.41 17.87
CA GLN A 646 31.34 26.52 18.44
C GLN A 646 32.57 26.02 19.20
N GLN A 647 32.43 24.94 19.98
CA GLN A 647 33.56 24.33 20.69
C GLN A 647 34.55 23.64 19.72
N MET A 648 34.04 22.91 18.72
CA MET A 648 34.86 22.21 17.72
C MET A 648 35.70 23.18 16.90
N ALA A 649 35.16 24.36 16.57
CA ALA A 649 35.87 25.40 15.83
C ALA A 649 37.09 25.98 16.58
N LEU A 650 37.13 25.85 17.91
CA LEU A 650 38.19 26.36 18.78
C LEU A 650 38.95 25.23 19.51
N ILE A 651 38.76 23.97 19.10
CA ILE A 651 38.99 22.80 19.94
C ILE A 651 40.38 22.75 20.58
N ASN A 652 40.38 22.61 21.91
CA ASN A 652 41.54 22.22 22.70
C ASN A 652 41.24 20.86 23.34
N THR A 653 41.98 19.83 22.93
CA THR A 653 41.70 18.43 23.27
C THR A 653 42.39 17.96 24.56
N ASN A 654 43.08 18.85 25.29
CA ASN A 654 43.92 18.45 26.41
C ASN A 654 43.60 19.26 27.67
N SER A 655 43.08 18.57 28.70
CA SER A 655 42.71 19.13 30.01
C SER A 655 43.88 19.67 30.84
N ARG A 656 45.14 19.50 30.38
CA ARG A 656 46.32 20.13 31.00
C ARG A 656 46.43 21.63 30.73
N TYR A 657 45.73 22.13 29.71
CA TYR A 657 45.69 23.56 29.41
C TYR A 657 44.45 24.19 30.03
N LEU A 658 44.58 25.41 30.52
CA LEU A 658 43.49 26.10 31.21
C LEU A 658 42.36 26.45 30.22
N HIS A 659 41.13 26.13 30.59
CA HIS A 659 39.91 26.62 29.93
C HIS A 659 38.76 26.68 30.95
N GLU A 660 37.87 27.66 30.81
CA GLU A 660 36.86 27.96 31.83
C GLU A 660 35.65 27.02 31.80
N ASN A 661 35.36 26.38 30.66
CA ASN A 661 34.14 25.58 30.47
C ASN A 661 33.99 24.43 31.49
N ILE A 662 35.08 23.75 31.86
CA ILE A 662 35.03 22.65 32.84
C ILE A 662 34.72 23.17 34.25
N ASN A 663 35.18 24.38 34.58
CA ASN A 663 34.88 25.03 35.85
C ASN A 663 33.44 25.53 35.90
N ALA A 664 32.90 26.03 34.79
CA ALA A 664 31.49 26.42 34.70
C ALA A 664 30.57 25.23 34.94
N LEU A 665 30.80 24.10 34.24
CA LEU A 665 30.02 22.88 34.45
C LEU A 665 30.16 22.33 35.88
N ALA A 666 31.38 22.34 36.45
CA ALA A 666 31.57 21.92 37.84
C ALA A 666 30.76 22.78 38.81
N LYS A 667 30.73 24.11 38.63
CA LYS A 667 29.93 25.02 39.47
C LYS A 667 28.43 24.71 39.38
N GLU A 668 27.91 24.50 38.18
CA GLU A 668 26.49 24.13 37.99
C GLU A 668 26.17 22.80 38.67
N LEU A 669 27.05 21.80 38.57
CA LEU A 669 26.84 20.51 39.24
C LEU A 669 26.90 20.64 40.77
N LEU A 670 27.80 21.46 41.33
CA LEU A 670 27.88 21.73 42.77
C LEU A 670 26.57 22.26 43.35
N GLU A 671 25.80 23.03 42.57
CA GLU A 671 24.50 23.56 43.01
C GLU A 671 23.43 22.46 43.14
N THR A 672 23.61 21.34 42.44
CA THR A 672 22.64 20.22 42.41
C THR A 672 22.98 19.09 43.38
N LEU A 673 24.17 19.12 43.98
CA LEU A 673 24.72 18.01 44.78
C LEU A 673 24.96 18.41 46.25
N PRO A 674 24.91 17.45 47.17
CA PRO A 674 25.21 17.71 48.57
C PRO A 674 26.70 18.11 48.76
N PRO A 675 27.06 18.88 49.81
CA PRO A 675 28.42 19.41 49.98
C PRO A 675 29.54 18.37 50.00
N GLN A 676 29.22 17.12 50.38
CA GLN A 676 30.14 16.00 50.40
C GLN A 676 30.54 15.53 48.98
N LEU A 677 29.76 15.85 47.95
CA LEU A 677 30.01 15.52 46.55
C LEU A 677 30.49 16.76 45.77
N SER A 678 31.68 17.25 46.14
CA SER A 678 32.22 18.53 45.65
C SER A 678 33.45 18.44 44.73
N VAL A 679 33.86 17.23 44.35
CA VAL A 679 35.00 16.98 43.45
C VAL A 679 34.54 16.13 42.27
N PHE A 680 34.76 16.63 41.05
CA PHE A 680 34.31 15.98 39.81
C PHE A 680 35.48 15.42 39.02
N HIS A 681 35.32 14.20 38.52
CA HIS A 681 36.14 13.65 37.45
C HIS A 681 35.28 13.59 36.19
N PHE A 682 35.53 14.49 35.24
CA PHE A 682 34.84 14.49 33.96
C PHE A 682 35.47 13.47 33.02
N VAL A 683 34.64 12.62 32.43
CA VAL A 683 35.03 11.58 31.47
C VAL A 683 34.40 11.85 30.10
N ASN A 684 34.90 11.22 29.05
CA ASN A 684 34.46 11.52 27.68
C ASN A 684 33.22 10.73 27.24
N SER A 685 32.87 9.65 27.93
CA SER A 685 31.75 8.78 27.57
C SER A 685 31.18 8.01 28.77
N GLY A 686 29.92 7.58 28.65
CA GLY A 686 29.25 6.79 29.68
C GLY A 686 29.86 5.39 29.90
N SER A 687 30.63 4.86 28.93
CA SER A 687 31.37 3.61 29.11
C SER A 687 32.63 3.78 29.96
N GLU A 688 33.21 4.99 30.01
CA GLU A 688 34.31 5.32 30.93
C GLU A 688 33.80 5.68 32.34
N ALA A 689 32.52 6.06 32.46
CA ALA A 689 31.88 6.41 33.73
C ALA A 689 31.34 5.19 34.52
N ASN A 690 31.05 4.08 33.82
CA ASN A 690 30.65 2.80 34.39
C ASN A 690 31.87 1.95 34.74
#